data_AF-A0A8J8HMJ1-F1
#
_entry.id   AF-A0A8J8HMJ1-F1
#
_cell.length_a   1.000
_cell.length_b   1.000
_cell.length_c   1.000
_cell.angle_alpha   90.00
_cell.angle_beta   90.00
_cell.angle_gamma   90.00
#
_symmetry.space_group_name_H-M   'P 1'
#
loop_
_entity.id
_entity.type
_entity.pdbx_description
1 polymer ?
#
loop_
_entity_poly.entity_id
_entity_poly.type
_entity_poly.pdbx_seq_one_letter_code
_entity_poly.pdbx_strand_id
1 'polypeptide(L)'
;MPSSCCPSRLAGWARRLALVALILLPAGAAPERKDAVKGPRKTVVALYAIPQDLPGAHELSVAITEGLVKGSPVPVDVYSEYTGLDRFSGPAYENSLLTLYHEKYGRRKVDLLIVVGSTALDFVMTRKFLPEVPIVTCYVGRRRVESARAERPNLTGVLTANNAPKTVDLMLSLYPQTRRVHVILGASEYERDQAELGQQIVFPRFAGRLEFLYTNDLSLEQIEAKVSQLPPDELVLFASLLRDTAGRDFSTNDPLRRISAASRRPVFGLISEDLGDGILGGILLSMELSGKISSELGLRVLGGESAASIPVLADAGMVPMFDWRQVERWHVRERHLPQGSIFRFRKPSLWDAYWKEISLGLGIILVETLLVTLLVIQLRRRKRIERELADAETRYRTVADFTHDWEFWQRPDGGFDYLSPACARVSGFAPEAFRADPSLLAELVLEEDRPVWNAHQAEALAAKEPASLEYRIRNQAGEIRWVEQTNNPVRLEGGHSAGTRGSIRDITGRKQGELELKQAYQEIGVLKDQLEAENTYYREKIQAVEGSSELVGQSDPMKYLLFRIRQVAPSETTVLIQGETGTGKELVAEAIHNLGPRKDRALVKVNCAALPPGLAESELFGHERGAFTGAQALRKGRFELADGATLFLDEVGELSPDVQAKLLRVLQDGQYQRVGGTRTLQADVRVVAATNRDLAKEVAKGRFREDLWYRLNVFPISVPPLRQRKEDIPMLAQFFLDRFCQKLGRSPLDLPRSVVQALQAYGWPGNVRELQNLIEQAVLVSEGPMLRLPDRLGPAPSGPVGSGLLPGLVEVERDHIIKVLDATSWKVEGAKGAADILGLAPSTLRSRMQKLGIERRED
;
A
#
# COMPACT_ATOMS: atom_id res chain seq x y z
N MET A 1 27.66 -8.58 -24.64
CA MET A 1 28.41 -7.34 -24.31
C MET A 1 28.46 -6.48 -25.56
N PRO A 2 28.41 -5.13 -25.46
CA PRO A 2 27.88 -4.26 -24.40
C PRO A 2 26.78 -3.31 -25.01
N SER A 3 26.03 -2.42 -24.36
CA SER A 3 26.07 -1.76 -23.06
C SER A 3 24.72 -1.03 -22.87
N SER A 4 24.07 -1.28 -21.73
CA SER A 4 23.36 -0.32 -20.85
C SER A 4 22.79 0.99 -21.39
N CYS A 5 21.49 1.21 -21.19
CA CYS A 5 20.98 2.29 -20.32
C CYS A 5 19.44 2.25 -20.17
N CYS A 6 18.97 1.92 -18.97
CA CYS A 6 17.72 2.46 -18.42
C CYS A 6 18.07 3.83 -17.78
N PRO A 7 17.16 4.82 -17.60
CA PRO A 7 16.10 4.65 -16.60
C PRO A 7 14.77 5.40 -16.83
N SER A 8 13.69 4.78 -16.33
CA SER A 8 12.51 5.38 -15.68
C SER A 8 12.33 6.91 -15.69
N ARG A 9 11.21 7.40 -16.25
CA ARG A 9 10.57 8.70 -15.91
C ARG A 9 9.20 8.85 -16.61
N LEU A 10 8.13 8.23 -16.10
CA LEU A 10 6.75 8.49 -16.58
C LEU A 10 5.64 8.43 -15.50
N ALA A 11 5.97 8.29 -14.21
CA ALA A 11 4.98 8.11 -13.14
C ALA A 11 4.81 9.34 -12.21
N GLY A 12 5.19 10.54 -12.67
CA GLY A 12 5.07 11.79 -11.90
C GLY A 12 3.87 12.67 -12.27
N TRP A 13 3.20 12.41 -13.40
CA TRP A 13 2.18 13.32 -13.95
C TRP A 13 0.74 12.88 -13.64
N ALA A 14 0.45 11.58 -13.56
CA ALA A 14 -0.93 11.06 -13.47
C ALA A 14 -1.70 11.33 -12.15
N ARG A 15 -1.09 11.93 -11.11
CA ARG A 15 -1.75 12.18 -9.82
C ARG A 15 -2.21 13.63 -9.59
N ARG A 16 -1.88 14.58 -10.48
CA ARG A 16 -2.30 15.99 -10.30
C ARG A 16 -3.56 16.40 -11.06
N LEU A 17 -4.13 15.53 -11.90
CA LEU A 17 -5.31 15.86 -12.71
C LEU A 17 -6.65 15.31 -12.22
N ALA A 18 -6.67 14.45 -11.21
CA ALA A 18 -7.92 13.84 -10.73
C ALA A 18 -8.77 14.77 -9.84
N LEU A 19 -8.46 16.08 -9.78
CA LEU A 19 -9.13 17.05 -8.91
C LEU A 19 -10.14 17.97 -9.61
N VAL A 20 -10.43 17.80 -10.91
CA VAL A 20 -11.36 18.69 -11.66
C VAL A 20 -12.61 17.96 -12.20
N ALA A 21 -12.70 16.64 -12.11
CA ALA A 21 -13.82 15.87 -12.69
C ALA A 21 -14.95 15.52 -11.69
N LEU A 22 -15.25 16.38 -10.71
CA LEU A 22 -16.32 16.10 -9.73
C LEU A 22 -17.13 17.36 -9.36
N ILE A 23 -17.59 18.09 -10.38
CA ILE A 23 -18.65 19.09 -10.24
C ILE A 23 -19.62 18.84 -11.40
N LEU A 24 -20.88 18.53 -11.07
CA LEU A 24 -22.04 18.20 -11.93
C LEU A 24 -22.29 16.70 -12.17
N LEU A 25 -22.98 16.07 -11.22
CA LEU A 25 -24.10 15.13 -11.45
C LEU A 25 -24.96 15.08 -10.16
N PRO A 26 -26.29 14.95 -10.26
CA PRO A 26 -27.21 15.22 -9.15
C PRO A 26 -27.21 14.07 -8.13
N ALA A 27 -27.54 14.42 -6.89
CA ALA A 27 -27.68 13.53 -5.76
C ALA A 27 -28.64 12.36 -6.05
N GLY A 28 -28.08 11.20 -6.34
CA GLY A 28 -28.77 9.92 -6.19
C GLY A 28 -28.75 9.55 -4.71
N ALA A 29 -29.94 9.51 -4.09
CA ALA A 29 -30.13 9.09 -2.72
C ALA A 29 -29.42 7.77 -2.42
N ALA A 30 -28.73 7.71 -1.27
CA ALA A 30 -28.24 6.46 -0.70
C ALA A 30 -29.43 5.51 -0.47
N PRO A 31 -29.26 4.18 -0.62
CA PRO A 31 -30.32 3.26 -0.25
C PRO A 31 -30.50 3.36 1.27
N GLU A 32 -31.66 3.86 1.68
CA GLU A 32 -32.20 3.65 3.02
C GLU A 32 -32.03 2.17 3.39
N ARG A 33 -31.65 1.93 4.65
CA ARG A 33 -31.85 0.64 5.32
C ARG A 33 -33.30 0.25 5.07
N LYS A 34 -33.52 -0.67 4.13
CA LYS A 34 -34.84 -1.25 3.90
C LYS A 34 -35.37 -1.76 5.22
N ASP A 35 -36.53 -1.23 5.58
CA ASP A 35 -37.44 -1.81 6.55
C ASP A 35 -37.40 -3.33 6.49
N ALA A 36 -37.40 -3.96 7.67
CA ALA A 36 -37.66 -5.38 7.78
C ALA A 36 -38.92 -5.71 6.97
N VAL A 37 -38.75 -6.43 5.86
CA VAL A 37 -39.85 -6.85 4.97
C VAL A 37 -40.85 -7.62 5.82
N LYS A 38 -41.95 -6.96 6.21
CA LYS A 38 -43.06 -7.55 6.94
C LYS A 38 -43.87 -8.40 5.95
N GLY A 39 -43.52 -9.68 5.87
CA GLY A 39 -44.28 -10.72 5.17
C GLY A 39 -44.16 -12.05 5.93
N PRO A 40 -45.10 -13.01 5.74
CA PRO A 40 -44.99 -14.33 6.34
C PRO A 40 -43.69 -15.00 5.89
N ARG A 41 -42.87 -15.42 6.85
CA ARG A 41 -41.58 -16.06 6.58
C ARG A 41 -41.79 -17.43 5.91
N LYS A 42 -40.97 -17.72 4.92
CA LYS A 42 -40.92 -19.02 4.25
C LYS A 42 -39.82 -19.89 4.86
N THR A 43 -40.10 -21.15 5.11
CA THR A 43 -39.12 -22.09 5.67
C THR A 43 -38.69 -23.10 4.61
N VAL A 44 -37.38 -23.21 4.37
CA VAL A 44 -36.77 -24.20 3.48
C VAL A 44 -35.89 -25.13 4.29
N VAL A 45 -36.00 -26.44 4.06
CA VAL A 45 -35.09 -27.43 4.62
C VAL A 45 -34.27 -28.04 3.48
N ALA A 46 -32.95 -27.89 3.55
CA ALA A 46 -32.01 -28.44 2.59
C ALA A 46 -31.31 -29.66 3.19
N LEU A 47 -31.57 -30.86 2.65
CA LEU A 47 -30.99 -32.11 3.09
C LEU A 47 -29.79 -32.47 2.20
N TYR A 48 -28.61 -32.59 2.79
CA TYR A 48 -27.37 -32.97 2.11
C TYR A 48 -26.99 -34.40 2.49
N ALA A 49 -26.93 -35.29 1.49
CA ALA A 49 -26.36 -36.63 1.60
C ALA A 49 -25.27 -36.81 0.53
N ILE A 50 -24.21 -36.01 0.68
CA ILE A 50 -22.99 -36.05 -0.13
C ILE A 50 -21.79 -35.90 0.82
N PRO A 51 -20.62 -36.47 0.49
CA PRO A 51 -19.41 -36.31 1.31
C PRO A 51 -19.07 -34.83 1.47
N GLN A 52 -18.79 -34.38 2.69
CA GLN A 52 -18.45 -32.97 2.96
C GLN A 52 -17.11 -32.55 2.37
N ASP A 53 -16.23 -33.53 2.14
CA ASP A 53 -14.93 -33.40 1.49
C ASP A 53 -15.00 -33.46 -0.04
N LEU A 54 -16.20 -33.67 -0.61
CA LEU A 54 -16.41 -33.62 -2.05
C LEU A 54 -16.09 -32.22 -2.59
N PRO A 55 -15.17 -32.09 -3.57
CA PRO A 55 -14.84 -30.81 -4.17
C PRO A 55 -16.09 -30.08 -4.69
N GLY A 56 -16.25 -28.81 -4.32
CA GLY A 56 -17.42 -28.01 -4.71
C GLY A 56 -18.66 -28.16 -3.82
N ALA A 57 -18.70 -29.08 -2.85
CA ALA A 57 -19.88 -29.28 -1.99
C ALA A 57 -20.21 -28.05 -1.13
N HIS A 58 -19.20 -27.30 -0.70
CA HIS A 58 -19.40 -26.04 0.01
C HIS A 58 -20.00 -24.98 -0.91
N GLU A 59 -19.44 -24.79 -2.11
CA GLU A 59 -19.93 -23.86 -3.11
C GLU A 59 -21.38 -24.17 -3.53
N LEU A 60 -21.73 -25.45 -3.66
CA LEU A 60 -23.10 -25.90 -3.89
C LEU A 60 -24.04 -25.43 -2.77
N SER A 61 -23.67 -25.69 -1.52
CA SER A 61 -24.48 -25.33 -0.35
C SER A 61 -24.66 -23.81 -0.21
N VAL A 62 -23.58 -23.05 -0.40
CA VAL A 62 -23.60 -21.59 -0.36
C VAL A 62 -24.47 -21.04 -1.50
N ALA A 63 -24.30 -21.54 -2.73
CA ALA A 63 -25.09 -21.10 -3.87
C ALA A 63 -26.59 -21.35 -3.68
N ILE A 64 -26.97 -22.50 -3.12
CA ILE A 64 -28.37 -22.81 -2.77
C ILE A 64 -28.89 -21.83 -1.72
N THR A 65 -28.16 -21.67 -0.62
CA THR A 65 -28.60 -20.88 0.54
C THR A 65 -28.68 -19.40 0.20
N GLU A 66 -27.61 -18.83 -0.35
CA GLU A 66 -27.60 -17.41 -0.73
C GLU A 66 -28.58 -17.11 -1.86
N GLY A 67 -28.73 -18.00 -2.84
CA GLY A 67 -29.67 -17.83 -3.93
C GLY A 67 -31.12 -17.72 -3.43
N LEU A 68 -31.52 -18.59 -2.51
CA LEU A 68 -32.85 -18.54 -1.89
C LEU A 68 -33.05 -17.29 -1.02
N VAL A 69 -32.06 -16.93 -0.20
CA VAL A 69 -32.17 -15.80 0.74
C VAL A 69 -32.14 -14.46 0.01
N LYS A 70 -31.24 -14.27 -0.95
CA LYS A 70 -31.07 -13.01 -1.69
C LYS A 70 -32.08 -12.86 -2.83
N GLY A 71 -32.48 -13.97 -3.47
CA GLY A 71 -33.36 -13.96 -4.62
C GLY A 71 -34.85 -13.95 -4.27
N SER A 72 -35.23 -14.23 -3.02
CA SER A 72 -36.62 -14.21 -2.60
C SER A 72 -37.12 -12.79 -2.27
N PRO A 73 -38.30 -12.37 -2.76
CA PRO A 73 -38.92 -11.11 -2.37
C PRO A 73 -39.48 -11.11 -0.93
N VAL A 74 -39.59 -12.28 -0.31
CA VAL A 74 -40.04 -12.48 1.08
C VAL A 74 -38.92 -13.08 1.93
N PRO A 75 -38.86 -12.85 3.25
CA PRO A 75 -37.82 -13.46 4.09
C PRO A 75 -37.91 -15.00 4.08
N VAL A 76 -36.77 -15.65 3.83
CA VAL A 76 -36.63 -17.11 3.78
C VAL A 76 -35.66 -17.57 4.87
N ASP A 77 -36.11 -18.49 5.73
CA ASP A 77 -35.27 -19.19 6.69
C ASP A 77 -34.84 -20.54 6.08
N VAL A 78 -33.55 -20.73 5.83
CA VAL A 78 -32.97 -21.96 5.24
C VAL A 78 -32.28 -22.78 6.32
N TYR A 79 -32.68 -24.04 6.47
CA TYR A 79 -32.07 -25.01 7.39
C TYR A 79 -31.29 -26.07 6.60
N SER A 80 -29.96 -25.98 6.63
CA SER A 80 -29.08 -26.94 5.95
C SER A 80 -28.71 -28.10 6.88
N GLU A 81 -29.20 -29.30 6.57
CA GLU A 81 -28.95 -30.52 7.33
C GLU A 81 -28.02 -31.46 6.57
N TYR A 82 -26.86 -31.76 7.15
CA TYR A 82 -25.97 -32.82 6.65
C TYR A 82 -26.39 -34.14 7.29
N THR A 83 -27.03 -34.99 6.48
CA THR A 83 -27.76 -36.16 6.95
C THR A 83 -26.88 -37.33 7.36
N GLY A 84 -25.64 -37.40 6.88
CA GLY A 84 -24.74 -38.53 7.11
C GLY A 84 -25.15 -39.84 6.40
N LEU A 85 -26.23 -39.83 5.60
CA LEU A 85 -26.76 -40.99 4.87
C LEU A 85 -25.81 -41.49 3.76
N ASP A 86 -24.80 -40.70 3.40
CA ASP A 86 -23.69 -41.08 2.52
C ASP A 86 -22.63 -41.95 3.24
N ARG A 87 -22.58 -41.90 4.58
CA ARG A 87 -21.59 -42.61 5.41
C ARG A 87 -22.20 -43.72 6.26
N PHE A 88 -23.41 -43.49 6.76
CA PHE A 88 -24.12 -44.41 7.65
C PHE A 88 -25.38 -44.92 6.96
N SER A 89 -25.53 -46.24 6.88
CA SER A 89 -26.67 -46.91 6.26
C SER A 89 -27.38 -47.85 7.24
N GLY A 90 -28.65 -48.11 6.97
CA GLY A 90 -29.43 -49.13 7.66
C GLY A 90 -30.64 -48.60 8.43
N PRO A 91 -31.64 -49.46 8.69
CA PRO A 91 -32.94 -49.02 9.21
C PRO A 91 -32.87 -48.31 10.58
N ALA A 92 -31.94 -48.69 11.45
CA ALA A 92 -31.82 -48.10 12.78
C ALA A 92 -31.36 -46.63 12.75
N TYR A 93 -30.38 -46.32 11.89
CA TYR A 93 -29.89 -44.96 11.70
C TYR A 93 -30.96 -44.09 11.05
N GLU A 94 -31.58 -44.58 9.98
CA GLU A 94 -32.66 -43.87 9.29
C GLU A 94 -33.85 -43.59 10.22
N ASN A 95 -34.27 -44.54 11.06
CA ASN A 95 -35.35 -44.33 12.02
C ASN A 95 -35.00 -43.27 13.09
N SER A 96 -33.74 -43.26 13.55
CA SER A 96 -33.26 -42.26 14.52
C SER A 96 -33.23 -40.86 13.90
N LEU A 97 -32.73 -40.76 12.67
CA LEU A 97 -32.72 -39.51 11.90
C LEU A 97 -34.14 -39.00 11.63
N LEU A 98 -35.05 -39.91 11.26
CA LEU A 98 -36.46 -39.59 11.05
C LEU A 98 -37.11 -39.06 12.32
N THR A 99 -36.84 -39.67 13.47
CA THR A 99 -37.35 -39.23 14.78
C THR A 99 -36.87 -37.82 15.10
N LEU A 100 -35.56 -37.56 14.96
CA LEU A 100 -34.96 -36.23 15.16
C LEU A 100 -35.60 -35.17 14.27
N TYR A 101 -35.79 -35.47 12.98
CA TYR A 101 -36.37 -34.52 12.04
C TYR A 101 -37.87 -34.30 12.27
N HIS A 102 -38.61 -35.31 12.73
CA HIS A 102 -40.00 -35.12 13.16
C HIS A 102 -40.10 -34.20 14.37
N GLU A 103 -39.20 -34.30 15.35
CA GLU A 103 -39.16 -33.38 16.48
C GLU A 103 -38.79 -31.94 16.04
N LYS A 104 -37.79 -31.81 15.18
CA LYS A 104 -37.27 -30.51 14.73
C LYS A 104 -38.25 -29.75 13.83
N TYR A 105 -38.92 -30.46 12.93
CA TYR A 105 -39.74 -29.87 11.86
C TYR A 105 -41.24 -30.14 11.99
N GLY A 106 -41.67 -31.08 12.83
CA GLY A 106 -43.10 -31.44 12.97
C GLY A 106 -43.98 -30.31 13.51
N ARG A 107 -43.41 -29.30 14.18
CA ARG A 107 -44.12 -28.10 14.67
C ARG A 107 -43.95 -26.88 13.76
N ARG A 108 -43.22 -27.00 12.66
CA ARG A 108 -42.88 -25.89 11.76
C ARG A 108 -43.55 -26.11 10.40
N LYS A 109 -44.10 -25.06 9.83
CA LYS A 109 -44.58 -25.10 8.44
C LYS A 109 -43.37 -25.03 7.51
N VAL A 110 -42.97 -26.15 6.94
CA VAL A 110 -41.92 -26.20 5.90
C VAL A 110 -42.58 -25.95 4.54
N ASP A 111 -42.09 -24.95 3.80
CA ASP A 111 -42.65 -24.56 2.51
C ASP A 111 -41.94 -25.25 1.32
N LEU A 112 -40.68 -25.68 1.47
CA LEU A 112 -39.91 -26.32 0.42
C LEU A 112 -38.83 -27.26 1.00
N LEU A 113 -38.62 -28.39 0.33
CA LEU A 113 -37.46 -29.26 0.52
C LEU A 113 -36.46 -29.07 -0.63
N ILE A 114 -35.20 -28.86 -0.29
CA ILE A 114 -34.10 -29.06 -1.24
C ILE A 114 -33.39 -30.36 -0.86
N VAL A 115 -33.28 -31.27 -1.82
CA VAL A 115 -32.73 -32.61 -1.59
C VAL A 115 -31.48 -32.77 -2.43
N VAL A 116 -30.33 -32.82 -1.77
CA VAL A 116 -29.02 -32.91 -2.40
C VAL A 116 -28.44 -34.31 -2.20
N GLY A 117 -28.24 -35.03 -3.29
CA GLY A 117 -27.73 -36.40 -3.28
C GLY A 117 -28.83 -37.46 -3.31
N SER A 118 -28.49 -38.61 -3.90
CA SER A 118 -29.48 -39.63 -4.23
C SER A 118 -30.00 -40.40 -3.00
N THR A 119 -29.17 -40.61 -1.98
CA THR A 119 -29.57 -41.26 -0.72
C THR A 119 -30.49 -40.38 0.13
N ALA A 120 -30.33 -39.05 0.07
CA ALA A 120 -31.28 -38.12 0.69
C ALA A 120 -32.67 -38.24 0.05
N LEU A 121 -32.74 -38.37 -1.28
CA LEU A 121 -34.02 -38.58 -1.97
C LEU A 121 -34.65 -39.91 -1.57
N ASP A 122 -33.88 -40.99 -1.56
CA ASP A 122 -34.38 -42.31 -1.17
C ASP A 122 -34.94 -42.30 0.27
N PHE A 123 -34.25 -41.62 1.20
CA PHE A 123 -34.74 -41.42 2.57
C PHE A 123 -36.07 -40.65 2.60
N VAL A 124 -36.15 -39.52 1.88
CA VAL A 124 -37.37 -38.69 1.83
C VAL A 124 -38.56 -39.47 1.29
N MET A 125 -38.34 -40.27 0.24
CA MET A 125 -39.38 -41.06 -0.40
C MET A 125 -39.79 -42.27 0.45
N THR A 126 -38.82 -43.09 0.87
CA THR A 126 -39.08 -44.34 1.60
C THR A 126 -39.66 -44.09 2.98
N ARG A 127 -39.17 -43.07 3.69
CA ARG A 127 -39.64 -42.72 5.04
C ARG A 127 -40.81 -41.73 5.04
N LYS A 128 -41.28 -41.32 3.85
CA LYS A 128 -42.35 -40.33 3.67
C LYS A 128 -42.11 -39.07 4.50
N PHE A 129 -40.87 -38.58 4.51
CA PHE A 129 -40.53 -37.37 5.25
C PHE A 129 -41.20 -36.14 4.61
N LEU A 130 -42.02 -35.44 5.41
CA LEU A 130 -42.78 -34.24 5.00
C LEU A 130 -43.48 -34.42 3.64
N PRO A 131 -44.46 -35.35 3.51
CA PRO A 131 -44.94 -35.87 2.22
C PRO A 131 -45.61 -34.83 1.32
N GLU A 132 -46.22 -33.79 1.91
CA GLU A 132 -46.97 -32.74 1.18
C GLU A 132 -46.09 -31.58 0.67
N VAL A 133 -44.84 -31.49 1.14
CA VAL A 133 -43.95 -30.35 0.83
C VAL A 133 -43.39 -30.49 -0.60
N PRO A 134 -43.28 -29.46 -1.43
CA PRO A 134 -42.61 -29.60 -2.73
C PRO A 134 -41.12 -29.93 -2.58
N ILE A 135 -40.57 -30.68 -3.53
CA ILE A 135 -39.14 -31.04 -3.57
C ILE A 135 -38.45 -30.39 -4.77
N VAL A 136 -37.28 -29.80 -4.53
CA VAL A 136 -36.28 -29.50 -5.56
C VAL A 136 -35.06 -30.39 -5.35
N THR A 137 -34.80 -31.30 -6.28
CA THR A 137 -33.62 -32.18 -6.23
C THR A 137 -32.40 -31.52 -6.85
N CYS A 138 -31.23 -31.74 -6.27
CA CYS A 138 -29.94 -31.36 -6.83
C CYS A 138 -28.96 -32.52 -6.70
N TYR A 139 -28.10 -32.73 -7.69
CA TYR A 139 -27.11 -33.80 -7.65
C TYR A 139 -27.75 -35.20 -7.45
N VAL A 140 -28.83 -35.47 -8.20
CA VAL A 140 -29.53 -36.76 -8.19
C VAL A 140 -29.60 -37.36 -9.60
N GLY A 141 -29.41 -38.67 -9.69
CA GLY A 141 -29.47 -39.42 -10.95
C GLY A 141 -30.88 -39.44 -11.58
N ARG A 142 -30.94 -39.32 -12.92
CA ARG A 142 -32.18 -39.31 -13.72
C ARG A 142 -33.18 -40.39 -13.31
N ARG A 143 -32.75 -41.66 -13.26
CA ARG A 143 -33.61 -42.80 -12.95
C ARG A 143 -34.31 -42.66 -11.58
N ARG A 144 -33.60 -42.15 -10.56
CA ARG A 144 -34.17 -41.96 -9.22
C ARG A 144 -35.17 -40.80 -9.18
N VAL A 145 -34.85 -39.70 -9.86
CA VAL A 145 -35.78 -38.55 -9.96
C VAL A 145 -37.06 -38.93 -10.71
N GLU A 146 -36.96 -39.65 -11.81
CA GLU A 146 -38.13 -40.12 -12.58
C GLU A 146 -39.00 -41.08 -11.77
N SER A 147 -38.38 -42.05 -11.09
CA SER A 147 -39.09 -42.97 -10.18
C SER A 147 -39.78 -42.21 -9.04
N ALA A 148 -39.06 -41.29 -8.38
CA ALA A 148 -39.61 -40.51 -7.28
C ALA A 148 -40.75 -39.59 -7.73
N ARG A 149 -40.67 -39.02 -8.93
CA ARG A 149 -41.72 -38.15 -9.49
C ARG A 149 -43.00 -38.92 -9.85
N ALA A 150 -42.89 -40.20 -10.20
CA ALA A 150 -44.06 -41.07 -10.42
C ALA A 150 -44.84 -41.30 -9.12
N GLU A 151 -44.16 -41.38 -7.98
CA GLU A 151 -44.77 -41.55 -6.65
C GLU A 151 -45.19 -40.22 -6.00
N ARG A 152 -44.39 -39.15 -6.21
CA ARG A 152 -44.60 -37.81 -5.65
C ARG A 152 -44.48 -36.76 -6.77
N PRO A 153 -45.61 -36.39 -7.42
CA PRO A 153 -45.59 -35.48 -8.56
C PRO A 153 -45.08 -34.07 -8.27
N ASN A 154 -45.15 -33.62 -7.01
CA ASN A 154 -44.69 -32.29 -6.55
C ASN A 154 -43.15 -32.25 -6.37
N LEU A 155 -42.43 -32.66 -7.41
CA LEU A 155 -40.98 -32.76 -7.45
C LEU A 155 -40.45 -32.19 -8.77
N THR A 156 -39.47 -31.30 -8.65
CA THR A 156 -38.65 -30.81 -9.76
C THR A 156 -37.17 -30.86 -9.37
N GLY A 157 -36.27 -30.45 -10.26
CA GLY A 157 -34.86 -30.34 -9.91
C GLY A 157 -33.90 -30.43 -11.07
N VAL A 158 -32.63 -30.54 -10.71
CA VAL A 158 -31.48 -30.66 -11.62
C VAL A 158 -30.97 -32.09 -11.59
N LEU A 159 -30.82 -32.71 -12.77
CA LEU A 159 -30.29 -34.06 -12.92
C LEU A 159 -28.78 -34.06 -13.07
N THR A 160 -28.10 -35.03 -12.47
CA THR A 160 -26.73 -35.38 -12.87
C THR A 160 -26.77 -36.04 -14.25
N ALA A 161 -26.14 -35.43 -15.23
CA ALA A 161 -26.11 -35.94 -16.60
C ALA A 161 -24.88 -36.81 -16.88
N ASN A 162 -25.01 -37.72 -17.86
CA ASN A 162 -23.85 -38.39 -18.44
C ASN A 162 -23.10 -37.41 -19.35
N ASN A 163 -21.95 -36.94 -18.89
CA ASN A 163 -21.12 -35.96 -19.59
C ASN A 163 -20.16 -36.58 -20.62
N ALA A 164 -20.00 -37.91 -20.64
CA ALA A 164 -19.06 -38.59 -21.52
C ALA A 164 -19.28 -38.28 -23.01
N PRO A 165 -20.51 -38.35 -23.54
CA PRO A 165 -20.73 -38.05 -24.94
C PRO A 165 -20.38 -36.60 -25.30
N LYS A 166 -20.77 -35.64 -24.46
CA LYS A 166 -20.49 -34.21 -24.70
C LYS A 166 -19.00 -33.88 -24.57
N THR A 167 -18.29 -34.58 -23.69
CA THR A 167 -16.83 -34.45 -23.54
C THR A 167 -16.12 -34.98 -24.79
N VAL A 168 -16.58 -36.09 -25.38
CA VAL A 168 -16.04 -36.58 -26.66
C VAL A 168 -16.33 -35.60 -27.81
N ASP A 169 -17.52 -35.00 -27.87
CA ASP A 169 -17.81 -33.95 -28.87
C ASP A 169 -16.84 -32.75 -28.72
N LEU A 170 -16.57 -32.35 -27.48
CA LEU A 170 -15.59 -31.30 -27.17
C LEU A 170 -14.17 -31.70 -27.61
N MET A 171 -13.74 -32.93 -27.30
CA MET A 171 -12.44 -33.46 -27.74
C MET A 171 -12.29 -33.35 -29.26
N LEU A 172 -13.31 -33.78 -30.01
CA LEU A 172 -13.30 -33.73 -31.47
C LEU A 172 -13.34 -32.30 -32.03
N SER A 173 -13.95 -31.35 -31.32
CA SER A 173 -13.90 -29.94 -31.73
C SER A 173 -12.49 -29.33 -31.61
N LEU A 174 -11.72 -29.77 -30.62
CA LEU A 174 -10.36 -29.28 -30.36
C LEU A 174 -9.32 -30.05 -31.17
N TYR A 175 -9.55 -31.35 -31.38
CA TYR A 175 -8.68 -32.29 -32.07
C TYR A 175 -9.46 -33.09 -33.12
N PRO A 176 -9.79 -32.48 -34.27
CA PRO A 176 -10.66 -33.11 -35.28
C PRO A 176 -10.03 -34.32 -35.98
N GLN A 177 -8.72 -34.51 -35.88
CA GLN A 177 -7.98 -35.61 -36.51
C GLN A 177 -7.94 -36.88 -35.65
N THR A 178 -8.55 -36.88 -34.46
CA THR A 178 -8.54 -38.03 -33.56
C THR A 178 -9.26 -39.22 -34.18
N ARG A 179 -8.59 -40.38 -34.19
CA ARG A 179 -9.12 -41.67 -34.67
C ARG A 179 -9.38 -42.66 -33.53
N ARG A 180 -8.59 -42.60 -32.45
CA ARG A 180 -8.77 -43.48 -31.29
C ARG A 180 -8.77 -42.71 -29.96
N VAL A 181 -9.56 -43.20 -29.02
CA VAL A 181 -9.64 -42.66 -27.67
C VAL A 181 -9.35 -43.77 -26.67
N HIS A 182 -8.31 -43.61 -25.86
CA HIS A 182 -8.00 -44.52 -24.77
C HIS A 182 -8.84 -44.13 -23.55
N VAL A 183 -9.79 -44.99 -23.20
CA VAL A 183 -10.67 -44.82 -22.04
C VAL A 183 -10.02 -45.47 -20.83
N ILE A 184 -9.62 -44.65 -19.87
CA ILE A 184 -8.99 -45.10 -18.65
C ILE A 184 -10.07 -45.33 -17.59
N LEU A 185 -10.31 -46.62 -17.32
CA LEU A 185 -11.17 -47.18 -16.29
C LEU A 185 -10.40 -48.26 -15.54
N GLY A 186 -10.62 -48.38 -14.23
CA GLY A 186 -10.02 -49.44 -13.43
C GLY A 186 -10.63 -50.83 -13.61
N ALA A 187 -10.07 -51.77 -12.85
CA ALA A 187 -10.39 -53.19 -12.88
C ALA A 187 -11.42 -53.61 -11.81
N SER A 188 -11.94 -52.67 -10.99
CA SER A 188 -12.99 -52.98 -10.02
C SER A 188 -14.30 -53.39 -10.71
N GLU A 189 -15.16 -54.13 -10.01
CA GLU A 189 -16.46 -54.58 -10.54
C GLU A 189 -17.29 -53.41 -11.06
N TYR A 190 -17.40 -52.34 -10.26
CA TYR A 190 -18.06 -51.09 -10.66
C TYR A 190 -17.49 -50.49 -11.95
N GLU A 191 -16.17 -50.46 -12.10
CA GLU A 191 -15.53 -49.84 -13.27
C GLU A 191 -15.62 -50.70 -14.54
N ARG A 192 -15.72 -52.02 -14.38
CA ARG A 192 -16.03 -52.94 -15.49
C ARG A 192 -17.46 -52.75 -15.97
N ASP A 193 -18.42 -52.63 -15.06
CA ASP A 193 -19.81 -52.34 -15.40
C ASP A 193 -19.92 -50.99 -16.15
N GLN A 194 -19.17 -49.96 -15.72
CA GLN A 194 -19.11 -48.67 -16.43
C GLN A 194 -18.48 -48.81 -17.82
N ALA A 195 -17.46 -49.65 -17.99
CA ALA A 195 -16.85 -49.91 -19.29
C ALA A 195 -17.85 -50.59 -20.24
N GLU A 196 -18.58 -51.60 -19.76
CA GLU A 196 -19.62 -52.29 -20.54
C GLU A 196 -20.75 -51.34 -20.95
N LEU A 197 -21.26 -50.55 -20.01
CA LEU A 197 -22.26 -49.49 -20.28
C LEU A 197 -21.74 -48.48 -21.31
N GLY A 198 -20.48 -48.08 -21.17
CA GLY A 198 -19.79 -47.20 -22.12
C GLY A 198 -19.80 -47.75 -23.54
N GLN A 199 -19.41 -49.03 -23.69
CA GLN A 199 -19.34 -49.73 -24.97
C GLN A 199 -20.72 -49.96 -25.60
N GLN A 200 -21.73 -50.31 -24.80
CA GLN A 200 -23.04 -50.73 -25.31
C GLN A 200 -24.04 -49.59 -25.50
N ILE A 201 -23.93 -48.51 -24.71
CA ILE A 201 -24.96 -47.46 -24.64
C ILE A 201 -24.40 -46.08 -24.98
N VAL A 202 -23.20 -45.74 -24.49
CA VAL A 202 -22.71 -44.35 -24.51
C VAL A 202 -21.95 -44.01 -25.79
N PHE A 203 -20.97 -44.82 -26.17
CA PHE A 203 -20.10 -44.58 -27.30
C PHE A 203 -20.52 -45.13 -28.68
N PRO A 204 -21.53 -46.04 -28.83
CA PRO A 204 -21.98 -46.49 -30.15
C PRO A 204 -22.36 -45.36 -31.12
N ARG A 205 -22.81 -44.21 -30.62
CA ARG A 205 -23.12 -43.03 -31.46
C ARG A 205 -21.91 -42.45 -32.21
N PHE A 206 -20.70 -42.83 -31.83
CA PHE A 206 -19.44 -42.44 -32.46
C PHE A 206 -18.82 -43.57 -33.30
N ALA A 207 -19.48 -44.72 -33.40
CA ALA A 207 -19.01 -45.86 -34.16
C ALA A 207 -18.74 -45.47 -35.63
N GLY A 208 -17.64 -45.96 -36.19
CA GLY A 208 -17.18 -45.64 -37.54
C GLY A 208 -16.38 -44.33 -37.64
N ARG A 209 -16.40 -43.45 -36.63
CA ARG A 209 -15.56 -42.24 -36.56
C ARG A 209 -14.44 -42.35 -35.53
N LEU A 210 -14.69 -43.03 -34.41
CA LEU A 210 -13.72 -43.23 -33.33
C LEU A 210 -13.68 -44.70 -32.91
N GLU A 211 -12.47 -45.17 -32.61
CA GLU A 211 -12.23 -46.44 -31.91
C GLU A 211 -11.95 -46.17 -30.42
N PHE A 212 -12.73 -46.77 -29.52
CA PHE A 212 -12.53 -46.64 -28.07
C PHE A 212 -11.77 -47.83 -27.53
N LEU A 213 -10.61 -47.59 -26.93
CA LEU A 213 -9.72 -48.60 -26.38
C LEU A 213 -9.73 -48.52 -24.85
N TYR A 214 -10.25 -49.56 -24.20
CA TYR A 214 -10.36 -49.62 -22.75
C TYR A 214 -9.08 -50.18 -22.12
N THR A 215 -8.68 -49.65 -20.97
CA THR A 215 -7.45 -50.06 -20.26
C THR A 215 -7.72 -50.84 -18.98
N ASN A 216 -8.94 -51.35 -18.78
CA ASN A 216 -9.35 -52.07 -17.56
C ASN A 216 -8.48 -53.29 -17.23
N ASP A 217 -7.79 -53.85 -18.23
CA ASP A 217 -6.93 -55.03 -18.09
C ASP A 217 -5.44 -54.69 -17.80
N LEU A 218 -5.11 -53.41 -17.55
CA LEU A 218 -3.73 -52.95 -17.35
C LEU A 218 -3.47 -52.47 -15.93
N SER A 219 -2.23 -52.63 -15.44
CA SER A 219 -1.75 -51.98 -14.21
C SER A 219 -1.49 -50.49 -14.45
N LEU A 220 -1.42 -49.69 -13.39
CA LEU A 220 -1.13 -48.25 -13.51
C LEU A 220 0.19 -47.98 -14.27
N GLU A 221 1.26 -48.73 -14.01
CA GLU A 221 2.55 -48.54 -14.72
C GLU A 221 2.44 -48.92 -16.21
N GLN A 222 1.63 -49.93 -16.54
CA GLN A 222 1.37 -50.29 -17.93
C GLN A 222 0.56 -49.21 -18.65
N ILE A 223 -0.40 -48.58 -17.96
CA ILE A 223 -1.15 -47.44 -18.48
C ILE A 223 -0.20 -46.26 -18.70
N GLU A 224 0.66 -45.91 -17.73
CA GLU A 224 1.67 -44.84 -17.87
C GLU A 224 2.59 -45.06 -19.08
N ALA A 225 3.12 -46.28 -19.21
CA ALA A 225 3.97 -46.66 -20.33
C ALA A 225 3.23 -46.49 -21.67
N LYS A 226 1.96 -46.93 -21.74
CA LYS A 226 1.11 -46.81 -22.94
C LYS A 226 0.83 -45.36 -23.30
N VAL A 227 0.40 -44.52 -22.35
CA VAL A 227 0.06 -43.11 -22.62
C VAL A 227 1.29 -42.27 -22.99
N SER A 228 2.48 -42.67 -22.55
CA SER A 228 3.75 -42.00 -22.90
C SER A 228 4.17 -42.17 -24.37
N GLN A 229 3.56 -43.12 -25.09
CA GLN A 229 3.93 -43.49 -26.46
C GLN A 229 2.83 -43.20 -27.50
N LEU A 230 1.75 -42.48 -27.12
CA LEU A 230 0.59 -42.29 -27.98
C LEU A 230 0.85 -41.40 -29.22
N PRO A 231 0.40 -41.82 -30.43
CA PRO A 231 0.56 -41.08 -31.67
C PRO A 231 -0.39 -39.87 -31.79
N PRO A 232 -0.17 -38.95 -32.76
CA PRO A 232 -0.90 -37.68 -32.93
C PRO A 232 -2.42 -37.71 -32.99
N ASP A 233 -2.95 -38.79 -33.52
CA ASP A 233 -4.36 -39.03 -33.77
C ASP A 233 -5.05 -39.78 -32.62
N GLU A 234 -4.38 -39.95 -31.48
CA GLU A 234 -4.93 -40.64 -30.32
C GLU A 234 -5.03 -39.70 -29.11
N LEU A 235 -6.13 -39.79 -28.36
CA LEU A 235 -6.38 -39.01 -27.16
C LEU A 235 -6.69 -39.90 -25.96
N VAL A 236 -6.62 -39.33 -24.76
CA VAL A 236 -6.91 -40.01 -23.51
C VAL A 236 -8.18 -39.43 -22.90
N LEU A 237 -9.10 -40.30 -22.53
CA LEU A 237 -10.31 -39.98 -21.77
C LEU A 237 -10.22 -40.69 -20.42
N PHE A 238 -10.02 -39.93 -19.36
CA PHE A 238 -9.94 -40.45 -18.01
C PHE A 238 -11.33 -40.44 -17.35
N ALA A 239 -11.79 -41.61 -16.91
CA ALA A 239 -13.04 -41.76 -16.18
C ALA A 239 -12.78 -41.99 -14.69
N SER A 240 -12.17 -43.11 -14.32
CA SER A 240 -11.77 -43.44 -12.94
C SER A 240 -10.69 -44.51 -12.93
N LEU A 241 -9.94 -44.62 -11.83
CA LEU A 241 -9.06 -45.75 -11.58
C LEU A 241 -9.06 -46.02 -10.07
N LEU A 242 -10.03 -46.78 -9.59
CA LEU A 242 -10.14 -47.14 -8.17
C LEU A 242 -9.32 -48.36 -7.83
N ARG A 243 -9.24 -49.32 -8.74
CA ARG A 243 -8.43 -50.54 -8.60
C ARG A 243 -7.77 -50.90 -9.91
N ASP A 244 -6.54 -51.41 -9.89
CA ASP A 244 -5.87 -51.91 -11.11
C ASP A 244 -5.82 -53.44 -11.18
N THR A 245 -5.26 -54.00 -12.25
CA THR A 245 -5.14 -55.46 -12.41
C THR A 245 -4.09 -56.11 -11.52
N ALA A 246 -3.19 -55.33 -10.92
CA ALA A 246 -2.31 -55.79 -9.86
C ALA A 246 -3.03 -55.89 -8.49
N GLY A 247 -4.31 -55.51 -8.44
CA GLY A 247 -5.16 -55.58 -7.26
C GLY A 247 -4.96 -54.42 -6.29
N ARG A 248 -4.23 -53.37 -6.68
CA ARG A 248 -3.95 -52.19 -5.85
C ARG A 248 -5.11 -51.20 -5.92
N ASP A 249 -5.47 -50.64 -4.77
CA ASP A 249 -6.51 -49.63 -4.65
C ASP A 249 -5.91 -48.22 -4.66
N PHE A 250 -6.62 -47.28 -5.30
CA PHE A 250 -6.19 -45.90 -5.48
C PHE A 250 -7.31 -44.91 -5.14
N SER A 251 -6.91 -43.71 -4.70
CA SER A 251 -7.77 -42.53 -4.76
C SER A 251 -7.70 -41.95 -6.16
N THR A 252 -8.84 -41.67 -6.79
CA THR A 252 -9.00 -41.29 -8.21
C THR A 252 -7.98 -40.25 -8.72
N ASN A 253 -7.60 -39.30 -7.86
CA ASN A 253 -6.71 -38.19 -8.19
C ASN A 253 -5.23 -38.61 -8.36
N ASP A 254 -4.73 -39.59 -7.60
CA ASP A 254 -3.31 -39.99 -7.65
C ASP A 254 -2.94 -40.65 -9.00
N PRO A 255 -3.70 -41.65 -9.50
CA PRO A 255 -3.48 -42.18 -10.84
C PRO A 255 -3.63 -41.14 -11.94
N LEU A 256 -4.61 -40.24 -11.83
CA LEU A 256 -4.84 -39.21 -12.84
C LEU A 256 -3.63 -38.29 -13.01
N ARG A 257 -3.04 -37.80 -11.92
CA ARG A 257 -1.84 -36.95 -11.97
C ARG A 257 -0.67 -37.68 -12.62
N ARG A 258 -0.46 -38.93 -12.22
CA ARG A 258 0.59 -39.81 -12.74
C ARG A 258 0.44 -40.04 -14.25
N ILE A 259 -0.77 -40.40 -14.69
CA ILE A 259 -1.12 -40.59 -16.10
C ILE A 259 -0.96 -39.28 -16.90
N SER A 260 -1.43 -38.15 -16.39
CA SER A 260 -1.29 -36.85 -17.06
C SER A 260 0.17 -36.40 -17.19
N ALA A 261 1.00 -36.69 -16.18
CA ALA A 261 2.42 -36.41 -16.22
C ALA A 261 3.14 -37.27 -17.27
N ALA A 262 2.82 -38.57 -17.32
CA ALA A 262 3.40 -39.51 -18.29
C ALA A 262 2.89 -39.30 -19.72
N SER A 263 1.65 -38.83 -19.88
CA SER A 263 0.99 -38.73 -21.19
C SER A 263 1.64 -37.70 -22.10
N ARG A 264 1.90 -38.11 -23.35
CA ARG A 264 2.27 -37.20 -24.45
C ARG A 264 1.08 -36.63 -25.21
N ARG A 265 -0.14 -36.93 -24.73
CA ARG A 265 -1.40 -36.43 -25.27
C ARG A 265 -2.24 -35.72 -24.21
N PRO A 266 -3.08 -34.76 -24.62
CA PRO A 266 -4.06 -34.18 -23.72
C PRO A 266 -4.96 -35.26 -23.12
N VAL A 267 -5.11 -35.19 -21.80
CA VAL A 267 -6.03 -36.04 -21.05
C VAL A 267 -7.31 -35.24 -20.82
N PHE A 268 -8.44 -35.74 -21.29
CA PHE A 268 -9.76 -35.18 -21.00
C PHE A 268 -10.38 -35.94 -19.84
N GLY A 269 -11.08 -35.24 -18.96
CA GLY A 269 -11.68 -35.83 -17.76
C GLY A 269 -13.19 -36.00 -17.87
N LEU A 270 -13.71 -37.10 -17.35
CA LEU A 270 -15.14 -37.29 -17.08
C LEU A 270 -15.51 -37.07 -15.61
N ILE A 271 -14.51 -36.99 -14.73
CA ILE A 271 -14.69 -36.72 -13.30
C ILE A 271 -15.42 -35.39 -13.14
N SER A 272 -16.67 -35.45 -12.69
CA SER A 272 -17.59 -34.32 -12.67
C SER A 272 -17.25 -33.27 -11.63
N GLU A 273 -16.54 -33.62 -10.55
CA GLU A 273 -16.41 -32.79 -9.36
C GLU A 273 -15.08 -32.03 -9.22
N ASP A 274 -13.98 -32.55 -9.78
CA ASP A 274 -12.64 -32.02 -9.52
C ASP A 274 -11.89 -31.69 -10.82
N LEU A 275 -11.45 -30.43 -10.95
CA LEU A 275 -10.64 -29.94 -12.06
C LEU A 275 -9.32 -29.40 -11.49
N GLY A 276 -8.18 -29.98 -11.91
CA GLY A 276 -6.86 -29.51 -11.50
C GLY A 276 -5.75 -30.55 -11.41
N ASP A 277 -6.08 -31.82 -11.62
CA ASP A 277 -5.14 -32.93 -11.54
C ASP A 277 -4.55 -33.37 -12.90
N GLY A 278 -4.39 -32.40 -13.81
CA GLY A 278 -3.71 -32.61 -15.08
C GLY A 278 -4.61 -32.97 -16.26
N ILE A 279 -5.93 -32.88 -16.11
CA ILE A 279 -6.86 -32.92 -17.25
C ILE A 279 -6.88 -31.56 -17.99
N LEU A 280 -6.87 -31.59 -19.32
CA LEU A 280 -7.02 -30.40 -20.16
C LEU A 280 -8.38 -29.74 -19.94
N GLY A 281 -9.43 -30.55 -19.96
CA GLY A 281 -10.78 -30.10 -19.72
C GLY A 281 -11.81 -31.19 -20.03
N GLY A 282 -13.07 -30.80 -19.94
CA GLY A 282 -14.22 -31.66 -20.20
C GLY A 282 -15.52 -30.90 -20.05
N ILE A 283 -16.63 -31.57 -20.30
CA ILE A 283 -17.94 -31.04 -19.90
C ILE A 283 -18.17 -31.53 -18.47
N LEU A 284 -17.92 -30.65 -17.50
CA LEU A 284 -17.91 -31.03 -16.07
C LEU A 284 -19.04 -30.36 -15.31
N LEU A 285 -19.38 -30.90 -14.15
CA LEU A 285 -20.45 -30.38 -13.33
C LEU A 285 -19.94 -29.21 -12.48
N SER A 286 -20.45 -28.01 -12.73
CA SER A 286 -20.25 -26.89 -11.82
C SER A 286 -21.20 -27.00 -10.63
N MET A 287 -20.65 -27.34 -9.47
CA MET A 287 -21.38 -27.42 -8.20
C MET A 287 -22.05 -26.08 -7.84
N GLU A 288 -21.35 -24.96 -8.04
CA GLU A 288 -21.89 -23.61 -7.82
C GLU A 288 -23.07 -23.31 -8.76
N LEU A 289 -22.93 -23.60 -10.05
CA LEU A 289 -24.01 -23.36 -11.02
C LEU A 289 -25.21 -24.26 -10.77
N SER A 290 -24.97 -25.52 -10.42
CA SER A 290 -26.02 -26.48 -10.02
C SER A 290 -26.78 -25.97 -8.81
N GLY A 291 -26.08 -25.38 -7.83
CA GLY A 291 -26.70 -24.76 -6.67
C GLY A 291 -27.51 -23.52 -7.00
N LYS A 292 -26.98 -22.65 -7.87
CA LYS A 292 -27.70 -21.47 -8.38
C LYS A 292 -29.00 -21.86 -9.09
N ILE A 293 -28.94 -22.78 -10.05
CA ILE A 293 -30.12 -23.26 -10.78
C ILE A 293 -31.12 -23.90 -9.81
N SER A 294 -30.66 -24.71 -8.85
CA SER A 294 -31.54 -25.32 -7.85
C SER A 294 -32.21 -24.27 -6.96
N SER A 295 -31.50 -23.20 -6.60
CA SER A 295 -32.08 -22.07 -5.85
C SER A 295 -33.13 -21.32 -6.68
N GLU A 296 -32.91 -21.12 -7.98
CA GLU A 296 -33.87 -20.48 -8.88
C GLU A 296 -35.15 -21.32 -9.03
N LEU A 297 -35.02 -22.65 -9.17
CA LEU A 297 -36.17 -23.55 -9.15
C LEU A 297 -36.90 -23.47 -7.81
N GLY A 298 -36.16 -23.42 -6.69
CA GLY A 298 -36.73 -23.23 -5.35
C GLY A 298 -37.50 -21.91 -5.21
N LEU A 299 -36.97 -20.80 -5.75
CA LEU A 299 -37.64 -19.50 -5.74
C LEU A 299 -38.94 -19.51 -6.54
N ARG A 300 -38.98 -20.18 -7.69
CA ARG A 300 -40.21 -20.36 -8.48
C ARG A 300 -41.29 -21.09 -7.68
N VAL A 301 -40.90 -22.17 -7.00
CA VAL A 301 -41.80 -22.94 -6.13
C VAL A 301 -42.27 -22.09 -4.94
N LEU A 302 -41.37 -21.37 -4.27
CA LEU A 302 -41.72 -20.45 -3.17
C LEU A 302 -42.62 -19.29 -3.62
N GLY A 303 -42.48 -18.87 -4.88
CA GLY A 303 -43.31 -17.88 -5.56
C GLY A 303 -44.71 -18.39 -5.95
N GLY A 304 -45.02 -19.67 -5.70
CA GLY A 304 -46.35 -20.26 -5.90
C GLY A 304 -46.49 -21.10 -7.17
N GLU A 305 -45.42 -21.29 -7.95
CA GLU A 305 -45.44 -22.22 -9.08
C GLU A 305 -45.43 -23.68 -8.56
N SER A 306 -46.22 -24.55 -9.18
CA SER A 306 -46.24 -25.97 -8.80
C SER A 306 -44.94 -26.64 -9.22
N ALA A 307 -44.27 -27.37 -8.32
CA ALA A 307 -43.05 -28.10 -8.70
C ALA A 307 -43.35 -29.14 -9.80
N ALA A 308 -44.58 -29.66 -9.85
CA ALA A 308 -45.01 -30.59 -10.89
C ALA A 308 -45.01 -29.97 -12.30
N SER A 309 -45.27 -28.66 -12.43
CA SER A 309 -45.29 -27.95 -13.73
C SER A 309 -43.90 -27.50 -14.19
N ILE A 310 -42.92 -27.47 -13.28
CA ILE A 310 -41.55 -27.09 -13.60
C ILE A 310 -40.82 -28.30 -14.20
N PRO A 311 -40.24 -28.19 -15.42
CA PRO A 311 -39.52 -29.30 -16.03
C PRO A 311 -38.26 -29.62 -15.21
N VAL A 312 -38.02 -30.91 -15.01
CA VAL A 312 -36.75 -31.41 -14.45
C VAL A 312 -35.66 -31.14 -15.49
N LEU A 313 -34.65 -30.37 -15.08
CA LEU A 313 -33.60 -29.90 -15.98
C LEU A 313 -32.50 -30.95 -16.09
N ALA A 314 -32.39 -31.57 -17.26
CA ALA A 314 -31.24 -32.37 -17.64
C ALA A 314 -30.06 -31.45 -17.99
N ASP A 315 -28.83 -31.87 -17.69
CA ASP A 315 -27.59 -31.17 -18.04
C ASP A 315 -27.39 -29.77 -17.41
N ALA A 316 -28.32 -29.34 -16.55
CA ALA A 316 -28.16 -28.11 -15.80
C ALA A 316 -26.93 -28.19 -14.89
N GLY A 317 -26.07 -27.18 -14.97
CA GLY A 317 -24.79 -27.17 -14.26
C GLY A 317 -23.61 -27.78 -15.04
N MET A 318 -23.85 -28.48 -16.14
CA MET A 318 -22.78 -29.02 -16.99
C MET A 318 -22.21 -27.92 -17.89
N VAL A 319 -20.93 -27.61 -17.71
CA VAL A 319 -20.26 -26.53 -18.44
C VAL A 319 -18.90 -27.00 -18.97
N PRO A 320 -18.44 -26.45 -20.10
CA PRO A 320 -17.06 -26.66 -20.53
C PRO A 320 -16.13 -26.10 -19.47
N MET A 321 -15.31 -26.95 -18.85
CA MET A 321 -14.35 -26.57 -17.82
C MET A 321 -12.95 -26.97 -18.26
N PHE A 322 -11.99 -26.05 -18.08
CA PHE A 322 -10.60 -26.24 -18.50
C PHE A 322 -9.61 -25.87 -17.40
N ASP A 323 -8.54 -26.65 -17.26
CA ASP A 323 -7.36 -26.25 -16.48
C ASP A 323 -6.45 -25.39 -17.37
N TRP A 324 -6.32 -24.11 -17.01
CA TRP A 324 -5.53 -23.16 -17.79
C TRP A 324 -4.06 -23.61 -17.97
N ARG A 325 -3.48 -24.29 -16.98
CA ARG A 325 -2.10 -24.79 -17.07
C ARG A 325 -1.95 -25.84 -18.16
N GLN A 326 -2.97 -26.68 -18.35
CA GLN A 326 -2.98 -27.68 -19.41
C GLN A 326 -3.35 -27.05 -20.76
N VAL A 327 -4.25 -26.06 -20.79
CA VAL A 327 -4.55 -25.26 -21.99
C VAL A 327 -3.26 -24.64 -22.55
N GLU A 328 -2.42 -24.07 -21.67
CA GLU A 328 -1.09 -23.55 -22.02
C GLU A 328 -0.13 -24.66 -22.46
N ARG A 329 0.00 -25.76 -21.68
CA ARG A 329 0.87 -26.91 -22.01
C ARG A 329 0.59 -27.47 -23.40
N TRP A 330 -0.69 -27.59 -23.76
CA TRP A 330 -1.13 -28.17 -25.03
C TRP A 330 -1.36 -27.13 -26.14
N HIS A 331 -1.02 -25.86 -25.89
CA HIS A 331 -1.08 -24.78 -26.86
C HIS A 331 -2.47 -24.60 -27.51
N VAL A 332 -3.54 -24.84 -26.74
CA VAL A 332 -4.91 -24.70 -27.21
C VAL A 332 -5.28 -23.22 -27.27
N ARG A 333 -5.66 -22.74 -28.46
CA ARG A 333 -6.03 -21.33 -28.64
C ARG A 333 -7.39 -21.07 -28.01
N GLU A 334 -7.50 -20.04 -27.18
CA GLU A 334 -8.72 -19.66 -26.45
C GLU A 334 -9.94 -19.49 -27.37
N ARG A 335 -9.75 -18.94 -28.58
CA ARG A 335 -10.83 -18.79 -29.58
C ARG A 335 -11.46 -20.10 -30.08
N HIS A 336 -10.80 -21.23 -29.87
CA HIS A 336 -11.33 -22.55 -30.24
C HIS A 336 -12.06 -23.21 -29.07
N LEU A 337 -12.03 -22.60 -27.88
CA LEU A 337 -12.74 -23.09 -26.72
C LEU A 337 -14.20 -22.62 -26.76
N PRO A 338 -15.17 -23.43 -26.31
CA PRO A 338 -16.58 -23.04 -26.33
C PRO A 338 -16.85 -21.75 -25.56
N GLN A 339 -17.86 -20.98 -25.99
CA GLN A 339 -18.33 -19.84 -25.21
C GLN A 339 -18.92 -20.30 -23.87
N GLY A 340 -18.73 -19.48 -22.83
CA GLY A 340 -19.15 -19.83 -21.47
C GLY A 340 -18.25 -20.84 -20.75
N SER A 341 -17.09 -21.17 -21.33
CA SER A 341 -16.09 -22.03 -20.68
C SER A 341 -15.61 -21.45 -19.35
N ILE A 342 -15.57 -22.27 -18.31
CA ILE A 342 -14.96 -21.92 -17.02
C ILE A 342 -13.49 -22.33 -17.03
N PHE A 343 -12.62 -21.37 -16.73
CA PHE A 343 -11.18 -21.60 -16.62
C PHE A 343 -10.75 -21.63 -15.17
N ARG A 344 -10.22 -22.77 -14.70
CA ARG A 344 -9.55 -22.84 -13.40
C ARG A 344 -8.06 -22.56 -13.57
N PHE A 345 -7.45 -21.97 -12.54
CA PHE A 345 -6.01 -21.65 -12.47
C PHE A 345 -5.50 -20.63 -13.52
N ARG A 346 -6.40 -19.94 -14.22
CA ARG A 346 -6.05 -18.83 -15.12
C ARG A 346 -5.54 -17.65 -14.31
N LYS A 347 -4.31 -17.19 -14.59
CA LYS A 347 -3.81 -15.94 -14.04
C LYS A 347 -4.41 -14.78 -14.87
N PRO A 348 -5.03 -13.76 -14.25
CA PRO A 348 -5.54 -12.61 -14.99
C PRO A 348 -4.37 -11.87 -15.66
N SER A 349 -4.55 -11.45 -16.90
CA SER A 349 -3.53 -10.64 -17.58
C SER A 349 -3.43 -9.25 -16.95
N LEU A 350 -2.34 -8.52 -17.21
CA LEU A 350 -2.21 -7.12 -16.79
C LEU A 350 -3.38 -6.26 -17.29
N TRP A 351 -3.87 -6.55 -18.50
CA TRP A 351 -5.04 -5.86 -19.03
C TRP A 351 -6.31 -6.26 -18.27
N ASP A 352 -6.54 -7.56 -18.04
CA ASP A 352 -7.73 -8.01 -17.30
C ASP A 352 -7.78 -7.46 -15.87
N ALA A 353 -6.61 -7.34 -15.24
CA ALA A 353 -6.47 -6.83 -13.89
C ALA A 353 -6.61 -5.30 -13.78
N TYR A 354 -6.20 -4.55 -14.81
CA TYR A 354 -6.04 -3.09 -14.71
C TYR A 354 -6.60 -2.27 -15.88
N TRP A 355 -7.47 -2.83 -16.74
CA TRP A 355 -7.95 -2.11 -17.94
C TRP A 355 -8.66 -0.80 -17.60
N LYS A 356 -9.35 -0.72 -16.45
CA LYS A 356 -10.04 0.50 -15.99
C LYS A 356 -9.02 1.57 -15.61
N GLU A 357 -7.99 1.19 -14.89
CA GLU A 357 -6.90 2.05 -14.42
C GLU A 357 -6.05 2.54 -15.60
N ILE A 358 -5.75 1.67 -16.57
CA ILE A 358 -5.02 2.01 -17.78
C ILE A 358 -5.83 2.99 -18.63
N SER A 359 -7.13 2.74 -18.81
CA SER A 359 -8.02 3.63 -19.57
C SER A 359 -8.15 5.00 -18.89
N LEU A 360 -8.26 5.02 -17.56
CA LEU A 360 -8.30 6.25 -16.77
C LEU A 360 -6.98 7.05 -16.89
N GLY A 361 -5.84 6.37 -16.81
CA GLY A 361 -4.51 6.99 -16.96
C GLY A 361 -4.33 7.64 -18.34
N LEU A 362 -4.72 6.95 -19.41
CA LEU A 362 -4.68 7.49 -20.77
C LEU A 362 -5.62 8.70 -20.93
N GLY A 363 -6.81 8.66 -20.33
CA GLY A 363 -7.74 9.79 -20.32
C GLY A 363 -7.17 11.01 -19.60
N ILE A 364 -6.55 10.81 -18.43
CA ILE A 364 -5.88 11.88 -17.67
C ILE A 364 -4.78 12.53 -18.49
N ILE A 365 -3.89 11.74 -19.12
CA ILE A 365 -2.79 12.26 -19.94
C ILE A 365 -3.32 13.11 -21.12
N LEU A 366 -4.40 12.66 -21.77
CA LEU A 366 -5.02 13.41 -22.87
C LEU A 366 -5.54 14.79 -22.41
N VAL A 367 -6.23 14.81 -21.26
CA VAL A 367 -6.76 16.05 -20.67
C VAL A 367 -5.63 16.99 -20.24
N GLU A 368 -4.55 16.46 -19.67
CA GLU A 368 -3.37 17.23 -19.23
C GLU A 368 -2.71 17.90 -20.43
N THR A 369 -2.53 17.14 -21.51
CA THR A 369 -1.92 17.61 -22.75
C THR A 369 -2.75 18.71 -23.40
N LEU A 370 -4.08 18.56 -23.41
CA LEU A 370 -5.00 19.57 -23.94
C LEU A 370 -4.97 20.85 -23.11
N LEU A 371 -5.03 20.73 -21.78
CA LEU A 371 -4.99 21.87 -20.85
C LEU A 371 -3.68 22.64 -20.94
N VAL A 372 -2.53 21.96 -20.95
CA VAL A 372 -1.21 22.59 -21.08
C VAL A 372 -1.11 23.35 -22.41
N THR A 373 -1.60 22.75 -23.50
CA THR A 373 -1.56 23.37 -24.82
C THR A 373 -2.44 24.63 -24.87
N LEU A 374 -3.64 24.56 -24.32
CA LEU A 374 -4.55 25.72 -24.18
C LEU A 374 -3.93 26.83 -23.33
N LEU A 375 -3.30 26.47 -22.20
CA LEU A 375 -2.64 27.42 -21.31
C LEU A 375 -1.47 28.13 -22.01
N VAL A 376 -0.66 27.39 -22.78
CA VAL A 376 0.46 27.97 -23.54
C VAL A 376 -0.03 28.91 -24.64
N ILE A 377 -1.11 28.56 -25.35
CA ILE A 377 -1.70 29.43 -26.38
C ILE A 377 -2.25 30.72 -25.74
N GLN A 378 -2.95 30.62 -24.61
CA GLN A 378 -3.47 31.79 -23.90
C GLN A 378 -2.37 32.69 -23.33
N LEU A 379 -1.33 32.11 -22.73
CA LEU A 379 -0.17 32.85 -22.21
C LEU A 379 0.60 33.57 -23.32
N ARG A 380 0.73 32.96 -24.51
CA ARG A 380 1.39 33.61 -25.65
C ARG A 380 0.58 34.77 -26.21
N ARG A 381 -0.75 34.66 -26.28
CA ARG A 381 -1.62 35.77 -26.74
C ARG A 381 -1.59 36.95 -25.79
N ARG A 382 -1.68 36.72 -24.47
CA ARG A 382 -1.68 37.79 -23.47
C ARG A 382 -0.35 38.54 -23.40
N LYS A 383 0.78 37.80 -23.39
CA LYS A 383 2.12 38.39 -23.39
C LYS A 383 2.45 39.20 -24.64
N ARG A 384 1.79 38.95 -25.77
CA ARG A 384 2.05 39.71 -27.00
C ARG A 384 1.38 41.08 -26.97
N ILE A 385 0.15 41.14 -26.46
CA ILE A 385 -0.64 42.37 -26.43
C ILE A 385 -0.15 43.33 -25.32
N GLU A 386 0.21 42.83 -24.13
CA GLU A 386 0.77 43.66 -23.05
C GLU A 386 2.18 44.20 -23.36
N ARG A 387 2.97 43.48 -24.18
CA ARG A 387 4.35 43.88 -24.58
C ARG A 387 4.43 44.79 -25.80
N GLU A 388 3.34 45.06 -26.49
CA GLU A 388 3.37 46.01 -27.61
C GLU A 388 2.84 47.38 -27.18
N LEU A 389 1.92 47.43 -26.21
CA LEU A 389 1.31 48.67 -25.76
C LEU A 389 2.06 49.34 -24.59
N ALA A 390 2.52 48.59 -23.57
CA ALA A 390 3.34 49.15 -22.49
C ALA A 390 4.75 49.58 -22.97
N ASP A 391 5.22 48.89 -23.98
CA ASP A 391 6.59 48.96 -24.45
C ASP A 391 6.78 50.20 -25.37
N ALA A 392 5.75 50.79 -25.97
CA ALA A 392 5.95 52.02 -26.75
C ALA A 392 5.82 53.30 -25.92
N GLU A 393 4.85 53.35 -25.01
CA GLU A 393 4.44 54.62 -24.37
C GLU A 393 5.00 54.79 -22.94
N THR A 394 5.16 53.68 -22.21
CA THR A 394 5.75 53.66 -20.85
C THR A 394 7.28 53.69 -20.93
N ARG A 395 7.88 53.10 -21.99
CA ARG A 395 9.35 53.14 -22.17
C ARG A 395 9.93 54.55 -22.25
N TYR A 396 9.19 55.55 -22.71
CA TYR A 396 9.73 56.92 -22.85
C TYR A 396 9.31 57.88 -21.73
N ARG A 397 8.08 57.80 -21.23
CA ARG A 397 7.62 58.71 -20.15
C ARG A 397 7.87 58.17 -18.75
N THR A 398 7.70 56.88 -18.48
CA THR A 398 8.00 56.31 -17.14
C THR A 398 9.49 56.24 -16.85
N VAL A 399 10.33 55.97 -17.86
CA VAL A 399 11.79 56.06 -17.67
C VAL A 399 12.22 57.46 -17.24
N ALA A 400 11.46 58.52 -17.53
CA ALA A 400 11.79 59.88 -17.13
C ALA A 400 10.98 60.39 -15.91
N ASP A 401 9.72 59.97 -15.72
CA ASP A 401 8.86 60.42 -14.61
C ASP A 401 9.09 59.63 -13.30
N PHE A 402 9.53 58.37 -13.40
CA PHE A 402 9.79 57.48 -12.26
C PHE A 402 11.27 57.18 -12.04
N THR A 403 12.17 57.83 -12.79
CA THR A 403 13.52 57.99 -12.27
C THR A 403 13.40 58.53 -10.86
N HIS A 404 14.03 57.79 -9.95
CA HIS A 404 14.05 58.19 -8.55
C HIS A 404 14.68 59.56 -8.40
N ASP A 405 15.63 59.78 -9.29
CA ASP A 405 16.37 60.99 -9.50
C ASP A 405 15.45 62.03 -10.14
N TRP A 406 15.56 63.24 -9.61
CA TRP A 406 15.04 64.44 -10.21
C TRP A 406 15.73 64.66 -11.55
N GLU A 407 15.12 64.10 -12.60
CA GLU A 407 15.48 64.32 -13.98
C GLU A 407 14.85 65.62 -14.47
N PHE A 408 15.60 66.36 -15.26
CA PHE A 408 15.09 67.56 -15.89
C PHE A 408 15.74 67.77 -17.25
N TRP A 409 15.04 68.51 -18.08
CA TRP A 409 15.55 69.08 -19.31
C TRP A 409 15.61 70.58 -19.15
N GLN A 410 16.83 71.11 -19.10
CA GLN A 410 17.08 72.54 -18.93
C GLN A 410 17.51 73.15 -20.26
N ARG A 411 16.95 74.30 -20.60
CA ARG A 411 17.30 75.08 -21.78
C ARG A 411 18.59 75.89 -21.54
N PRO A 412 19.27 76.34 -22.61
CA PRO A 412 20.50 77.13 -22.49
C PRO A 412 20.35 78.49 -21.76
N ASP A 413 19.11 79.01 -21.67
CA ASP A 413 18.77 80.24 -20.94
C ASP A 413 18.50 80.03 -19.44
N GLY A 414 18.54 78.77 -18.98
CA GLY A 414 18.35 78.38 -17.59
C GLY A 414 16.94 77.88 -17.24
N GLY A 415 15.95 77.97 -18.13
CA GLY A 415 14.58 77.47 -17.88
C GLY A 415 14.42 75.97 -18.10
N PHE A 416 13.32 75.35 -17.63
CA PHE A 416 13.11 73.89 -17.72
C PHE A 416 11.94 73.49 -18.63
N ASP A 417 12.20 72.62 -19.63
CA ASP A 417 11.19 72.10 -20.58
C ASP A 417 10.48 70.84 -20.07
N TYR A 418 11.21 70.00 -19.33
CA TYR A 418 10.67 68.84 -18.65
C TYR A 418 11.32 68.75 -17.26
N LEU A 419 10.52 68.39 -16.27
CA LEU A 419 10.94 68.18 -14.89
C LEU A 419 10.17 66.97 -14.42
N SER A 420 10.88 65.94 -13.99
CA SER A 420 10.23 64.79 -13.42
C SER A 420 9.57 65.20 -12.10
N PRO A 421 8.42 64.61 -11.74
CA PRO A 421 7.78 64.86 -10.46
C PRO A 421 8.66 64.55 -9.24
N ALA A 422 9.80 63.87 -9.44
CA ALA A 422 10.77 63.55 -8.39
C ALA A 422 11.42 64.78 -7.75
N CYS A 423 11.45 65.93 -8.42
CA CYS A 423 12.00 67.17 -7.85
C CYS A 423 11.30 67.55 -6.54
N ALA A 424 9.99 67.31 -6.43
CA ALA A 424 9.21 67.62 -5.22
C ALA A 424 9.59 66.75 -4.03
N ARG A 425 10.07 65.53 -4.26
CA ARG A 425 10.51 64.66 -3.16
C ARG A 425 11.84 65.10 -2.59
N VAL A 426 12.76 65.49 -3.47
CA VAL A 426 14.14 65.84 -3.08
C VAL A 426 14.19 67.26 -2.52
N SER A 427 13.48 68.21 -3.15
CA SER A 427 13.49 69.63 -2.76
C SER A 427 12.31 70.09 -1.91
N GLY A 428 11.20 69.35 -1.90
CA GLY A 428 9.92 69.79 -1.31
C GLY A 428 9.04 70.62 -2.26
N PHE A 429 9.60 71.13 -3.35
CA PHE A 429 8.90 72.03 -4.27
C PHE A 429 8.38 71.31 -5.52
N ALA A 430 7.13 71.62 -5.89
CA ALA A 430 6.53 71.06 -7.09
C ALA A 430 7.30 71.51 -8.36
N PRO A 431 7.33 70.69 -9.43
CA PRO A 431 7.98 71.03 -10.69
C PRO A 431 7.62 72.43 -11.22
N GLU A 432 6.38 72.85 -11.00
CA GLU A 432 5.83 74.14 -11.43
C GLU A 432 6.55 75.33 -10.76
N ALA A 433 7.03 75.18 -9.53
CA ALA A 433 7.76 76.22 -8.80
C ALA A 433 9.13 76.50 -9.45
N PHE A 434 9.84 75.45 -9.87
CA PHE A 434 11.12 75.59 -10.58
C PHE A 434 10.96 76.10 -12.01
N ARG A 435 9.81 75.83 -12.66
CA ARG A 435 9.50 76.44 -13.96
C ARG A 435 9.19 77.93 -13.85
N ALA A 436 8.60 78.34 -12.72
CA ALA A 436 8.29 79.75 -12.45
C ALA A 436 9.54 80.56 -12.04
N ASP A 437 10.43 79.96 -11.23
CA ASP A 437 11.70 80.56 -10.81
C ASP A 437 12.84 79.54 -10.84
N PRO A 438 13.65 79.54 -11.91
CA PRO A 438 14.78 78.61 -12.04
C PRO A 438 15.91 78.82 -11.02
N SER A 439 16.00 80.00 -10.38
CA SER A 439 17.08 80.32 -9.43
C SER A 439 16.95 79.58 -8.09
N LEU A 440 15.73 79.09 -7.79
CA LEU A 440 15.38 78.33 -6.59
C LEU A 440 16.26 77.09 -6.36
N LEU A 441 16.77 76.45 -7.41
CA LEU A 441 17.66 75.29 -7.29
C LEU A 441 18.98 75.64 -6.57
N ALA A 442 19.55 76.81 -6.84
CA ALA A 442 20.79 77.27 -6.21
C ALA A 442 20.60 77.62 -4.73
N GLU A 443 19.39 78.03 -4.36
CA GLU A 443 19.05 78.41 -2.99
C GLU A 443 18.94 77.21 -2.04
N LEU A 444 18.57 76.03 -2.56
CA LEU A 444 18.46 74.78 -1.80
C LEU A 444 19.81 74.22 -1.33
N VAL A 445 20.93 74.61 -1.97
CA VAL A 445 22.27 74.12 -1.64
C VAL A 445 22.79 74.77 -0.35
N LEU A 446 23.35 73.97 0.57
CA LEU A 446 23.92 74.47 1.83
C LEU A 446 25.07 75.46 1.58
N GLU A 447 25.20 76.47 2.45
CA GLU A 447 26.21 77.54 2.30
C GLU A 447 27.65 77.01 2.16
N GLU A 448 27.98 75.96 2.92
CA GLU A 448 29.29 75.30 2.88
C GLU A 448 29.59 74.60 1.54
N ASP A 449 28.56 74.08 0.86
CA ASP A 449 28.70 73.29 -0.38
C ASP A 449 28.49 74.15 -1.66
N ARG A 450 28.00 75.39 -1.52
CA ARG A 450 27.62 76.31 -2.62
C ARG A 450 28.77 76.75 -3.54
N PRO A 451 29.99 77.07 -3.05
CA PRO A 451 31.11 77.44 -3.93
C PRO A 451 31.50 76.32 -4.91
N VAL A 452 31.42 75.06 -4.46
CA VAL A 452 31.75 73.88 -5.27
C VAL A 452 30.63 73.56 -6.27
N TRP A 453 29.36 73.71 -5.85
CA TRP A 453 28.21 73.55 -6.75
C TRP A 453 28.18 74.59 -7.88
N ASN A 454 28.45 75.87 -7.59
CA ASN A 454 28.50 76.93 -8.61
C ASN A 454 29.58 76.68 -9.66
N ALA A 455 30.76 76.22 -9.25
CA ALA A 455 31.83 75.84 -10.17
C ALA A 455 31.40 74.67 -11.07
N HIS A 456 30.70 73.67 -10.52
CA HIS A 456 30.19 72.51 -11.25
C HIS A 456 29.13 72.87 -12.31
N GLN A 457 28.23 73.82 -12.01
CA GLN A 457 27.21 74.28 -12.96
C GLN A 457 27.81 75.07 -14.13
N ALA A 458 28.79 75.93 -13.86
CA ALA A 458 29.50 76.69 -14.91
C ALA A 458 30.32 75.75 -15.82
N GLU A 459 30.94 74.72 -15.25
CA GLU A 459 31.69 73.71 -15.98
C GLU A 459 30.76 72.85 -16.88
N ALA A 460 29.58 72.43 -16.41
CA ALA A 460 28.63 71.63 -17.19
C ALA A 460 28.09 72.34 -18.45
N LEU A 461 28.02 73.68 -18.45
CA LEU A 461 27.62 74.49 -19.61
C LEU A 461 28.75 74.62 -20.65
N ALA A 462 30.01 74.62 -20.20
CA ALA A 462 31.19 74.75 -21.06
C ALA A 462 31.75 73.39 -21.54
N ALA A 463 31.54 72.32 -20.77
CA ALA A 463 32.11 71.00 -20.97
C ALA A 463 31.45 70.20 -22.11
N LYS A 464 32.18 69.20 -22.61
CA LYS A 464 31.72 68.26 -23.66
C LYS A 464 31.38 66.87 -23.12
N GLU A 465 31.65 66.62 -21.84
CA GLU A 465 31.50 65.32 -21.18
C GLU A 465 30.60 65.42 -19.94
N PRO A 466 29.88 64.35 -19.56
CA PRO A 466 29.10 64.31 -18.33
C PRO A 466 29.96 64.52 -17.08
N ALA A 467 29.47 65.32 -16.13
CA ALA A 467 30.12 65.52 -14.83
C ALA A 467 29.12 65.29 -13.69
N SER A 468 29.60 64.76 -12.56
CA SER A 468 28.79 64.48 -11.37
C SER A 468 29.36 65.08 -10.07
N LEU A 469 28.50 65.51 -9.14
CA LEU A 469 28.87 66.08 -7.85
C LEU A 469 27.93 65.60 -6.72
N GLU A 470 28.48 65.14 -5.60
CA GLU A 470 27.74 64.85 -4.35
C GLU A 470 27.79 66.07 -3.40
N TYR A 471 26.62 66.54 -2.96
CA TYR A 471 26.51 67.70 -2.05
C TYR A 471 25.23 67.62 -1.22
N ARG A 472 25.09 68.53 -0.25
CA ARG A 472 23.90 68.58 0.63
C ARG A 472 22.96 69.69 0.21
N ILE A 473 21.67 69.37 0.27
CA ILE A 473 20.58 70.35 0.12
C ILE A 473 19.74 70.42 1.38
N ARG A 474 19.08 71.57 1.56
CA ARG A 474 18.02 71.77 2.53
C ARG A 474 16.70 71.90 1.81
N ASN A 475 15.79 70.95 2.03
CA ASN A 475 14.49 70.97 1.39
C ASN A 475 13.54 72.01 2.03
N GLN A 476 12.36 72.19 1.44
CA GLN A 476 11.34 73.13 1.92
C GLN A 476 10.92 72.91 3.39
N ALA A 477 10.99 71.66 3.87
CA ALA A 477 10.66 71.31 5.26
C ALA A 477 11.83 71.56 6.24
N GLY A 478 12.99 71.99 5.74
CA GLY A 478 14.20 72.24 6.53
C GLY A 478 15.09 71.02 6.76
N GLU A 479 14.77 69.87 6.16
CA GLU A 479 15.54 68.62 6.28
C GLU A 479 16.79 68.67 5.40
N ILE A 480 17.90 68.11 5.90
CA ILE A 480 19.14 67.98 5.14
C ILE A 480 19.13 66.65 4.40
N ARG A 481 19.34 66.70 3.08
CA ARG A 481 19.44 65.51 2.21
C ARG A 481 20.77 65.52 1.48
N TRP A 482 21.36 64.34 1.31
CA TRP A 482 22.52 64.15 0.45
C TRP A 482 22.05 63.86 -0.97
N VAL A 483 22.54 64.62 -1.93
CA VAL A 483 22.19 64.46 -3.33
C VAL A 483 23.43 64.32 -4.20
N GLU A 484 23.30 63.55 -5.27
CA GLU A 484 24.27 63.42 -6.34
C GLU A 484 23.67 64.01 -7.62
N GLN A 485 24.26 65.07 -8.16
CA GLN A 485 23.80 65.66 -9.41
C GLN A 485 24.71 65.24 -10.56
N THR A 486 24.12 64.92 -11.72
CA THR A 486 24.81 64.67 -12.98
C THR A 486 24.19 65.50 -14.10
N ASN A 487 25.00 66.22 -14.88
CA ASN A 487 24.53 67.04 -15.99
C ASN A 487 25.06 66.51 -17.33
N ASN A 488 24.15 66.23 -18.27
CA ASN A 488 24.47 65.75 -19.62
C ASN A 488 24.04 66.79 -20.68
N PRO A 489 24.97 67.48 -21.34
CA PRO A 489 24.64 68.43 -22.40
C PRO A 489 24.10 67.71 -23.65
N VAL A 490 23.00 68.20 -24.24
CA VAL A 490 22.39 67.64 -25.46
C VAL A 490 22.47 68.66 -26.61
N ARG A 491 22.83 68.20 -27.81
CA ARG A 491 23.03 69.07 -28.99
C ARG A 491 22.17 68.60 -30.17
N LEU A 492 21.71 69.56 -30.97
CA LEU A 492 20.97 69.28 -32.21
C LEU A 492 21.95 69.02 -33.37
N GLU A 493 21.49 68.34 -34.43
CA GLU A 493 22.25 68.19 -35.67
C GLU A 493 22.59 69.59 -36.23
N GLY A 494 23.89 69.96 -36.17
CA GLY A 494 24.36 71.32 -36.47
C GLY A 494 25.17 71.99 -35.35
N GLY A 495 25.44 71.31 -34.22
CA GLY A 495 26.44 71.73 -33.22
C GLY A 495 25.98 72.79 -32.21
N HIS A 496 24.75 73.30 -32.35
CA HIS A 496 24.12 74.22 -31.43
C HIS A 496 23.55 73.46 -30.21
N SER A 497 23.65 74.06 -29.02
CA SER A 497 23.17 73.43 -27.78
C SER A 497 21.64 73.36 -27.76
N ALA A 498 21.10 72.16 -27.53
CA ALA A 498 19.66 71.90 -27.39
C ALA A 498 19.17 72.11 -25.94
N GLY A 499 20.11 72.26 -25.00
CA GLY A 499 19.87 72.23 -23.57
C GLY A 499 20.69 71.14 -22.88
N THR A 500 20.43 70.94 -21.59
CA THR A 500 21.10 69.99 -20.72
C THR A 500 20.06 69.08 -20.11
N ARG A 501 20.24 67.76 -20.27
CA ARG A 501 19.51 66.78 -19.49
C ARG A 501 20.25 66.58 -18.16
N GLY A 502 19.68 67.07 -17.08
CA GLY A 502 20.24 66.89 -15.74
C GLY A 502 19.49 65.86 -14.93
N SER A 503 20.16 65.28 -13.95
CA SER A 503 19.60 64.32 -13.01
C SER A 503 20.15 64.59 -11.61
N ILE A 504 19.29 64.69 -10.60
CA ILE A 504 19.66 64.88 -9.19
C ILE A 504 19.10 63.72 -8.38
N ARG A 505 19.97 62.83 -7.92
CA ARG A 505 19.63 61.65 -7.13
C ARG A 505 19.72 61.93 -5.64
N ASP A 506 18.66 61.67 -4.88
CA ASP A 506 18.74 61.61 -3.42
C ASP A 506 19.47 60.33 -2.99
N ILE A 507 20.67 60.48 -2.45
CA ILE A 507 21.52 59.39 -1.97
C ILE A 507 21.43 59.24 -0.44
N THR A 508 20.52 59.94 0.23
CA THR A 508 20.34 59.87 1.69
C THR A 508 20.01 58.44 2.12
N GLY A 509 19.11 57.77 1.41
CA GLY A 509 18.75 56.37 1.65
C GLY A 509 19.86 55.36 1.29
N ARG A 510 20.73 55.66 0.33
CA ARG A 510 21.95 54.86 0.06
C ARG A 510 22.92 54.97 1.23
N LYS A 511 23.14 56.19 1.75
CA LYS A 511 24.00 56.46 2.91
C LYS A 511 23.43 55.85 4.20
N GLN A 512 22.11 55.85 4.37
CA GLN A 512 21.42 55.17 5.49
C GLN A 512 21.37 53.64 5.31
N GLY A 513 21.14 53.17 4.09
CA GLY A 513 21.13 51.76 3.71
C GLY A 513 22.48 51.08 3.83
N GLU A 514 23.61 51.78 3.61
CA GLU A 514 24.95 51.27 3.95
C GLU A 514 25.09 50.99 5.46
N LEU A 515 24.41 51.78 6.31
CA LEU A 515 24.32 51.55 7.75
C LEU A 515 23.35 50.41 8.11
N GLU A 516 22.19 50.32 7.45
CA GLU A 516 21.16 49.29 7.70
C GLU A 516 21.53 47.91 7.11
N LEU A 517 22.20 47.86 5.95
CA LEU A 517 22.72 46.64 5.35
C LEU A 517 23.72 45.95 6.30
N LYS A 518 24.50 46.76 7.03
CA LYS A 518 25.39 46.28 8.09
C LYS A 518 24.64 45.60 9.25
N GLN A 519 23.39 45.99 9.51
CA GLN A 519 22.49 45.38 10.49
C GLN A 519 21.73 44.17 9.93
N ALA A 520 21.20 44.25 8.70
CA ALA A 520 20.48 43.15 8.04
C ALA A 520 21.36 41.91 7.76
N TYR A 521 22.66 42.10 7.50
CA TYR A 521 23.62 41.00 7.41
C TYR A 521 23.72 40.18 8.71
N GLN A 522 23.48 40.79 9.88
CA GLN A 522 23.45 40.08 11.16
C GLN A 522 22.15 39.27 11.32
N GLU A 523 21.02 39.80 10.82
CA GLU A 523 19.71 39.15 10.89
C GLU A 523 19.58 37.97 9.93
N ILE A 524 20.16 38.07 8.73
CA ILE A 524 20.25 36.96 7.75
C ILE A 524 21.07 35.80 8.32
N GLY A 525 22.10 36.07 9.14
CA GLY A 525 22.85 35.02 9.82
C GLY A 525 21.96 34.16 10.72
N VAL A 526 21.11 34.81 11.53
CA VAL A 526 20.17 34.14 12.44
C VAL A 526 19.09 33.36 11.67
N LEU A 527 18.55 33.94 10.60
CA LEU A 527 17.52 33.29 9.77
C LEU A 527 18.10 32.11 8.98
N LYS A 528 19.35 32.20 8.51
CA LYS A 528 20.04 31.10 7.84
C LYS A 528 20.25 29.92 8.78
N ASP A 529 20.65 30.17 10.02
CA ASP A 529 20.82 29.12 11.03
C ASP A 529 19.47 28.43 11.36
N GLN A 530 18.36 29.18 11.38
CA GLN A 530 17.01 28.63 11.53
C GLN A 530 16.57 27.81 10.31
N LEU A 531 16.90 28.27 9.10
CA LEU A 531 16.53 27.59 7.86
C LEU A 531 17.37 26.33 7.61
N GLU A 532 18.63 26.32 8.05
CA GLU A 532 19.49 25.14 8.05
C GLU A 532 19.03 24.12 9.10
N ALA A 533 18.55 24.57 10.27
CA ALA A 533 17.90 23.70 11.25
C ALA A 533 16.58 23.09 10.70
N GLU A 534 15.75 23.88 10.02
CA GLU A 534 14.53 23.38 9.36
C GLU A 534 14.84 22.47 8.16
N ASN A 535 15.84 22.78 7.33
CA ASN A 535 16.25 21.90 6.23
C ASN A 535 16.83 20.59 6.74
N THR A 536 17.55 20.61 7.86
CA THR A 536 18.05 19.39 8.50
C THR A 536 16.88 18.55 9.02
N TYR A 537 15.90 19.19 9.67
CA TYR A 537 14.65 18.55 10.10
C TYR A 537 13.80 17.97 8.95
N TYR A 538 13.70 18.66 7.81
CA TYR A 538 12.97 18.17 6.63
C TYR A 538 13.77 17.14 5.82
N ARG A 539 15.10 17.22 5.74
CA ARG A 539 15.95 16.18 5.13
C ARG A 539 15.96 14.90 5.95
N GLU A 540 15.97 14.99 7.28
CA GLU A 540 15.78 13.84 8.18
C GLU A 540 14.39 13.23 7.99
N LYS A 541 13.34 14.05 7.79
CA LYS A 541 11.99 13.57 7.47
C LYS A 541 11.88 12.93 6.08
N ILE A 542 12.59 13.42 5.07
CA ILE A 542 12.57 12.86 3.70
C ILE A 542 13.40 11.58 3.63
N GLN A 543 14.56 11.52 4.30
CA GLN A 543 15.32 10.27 4.44
C GLN A 543 14.61 9.21 5.29
N ALA A 544 13.72 9.62 6.20
CA ALA A 544 12.83 8.71 6.93
C ALA A 544 11.61 8.23 6.12
N VAL A 545 11.31 8.83 4.97
CA VAL A 545 10.14 8.50 4.14
C VAL A 545 10.51 7.67 2.89
N GLU A 546 11.78 7.64 2.46
CA GLU A 546 12.27 6.76 1.37
C GLU A 546 12.71 5.36 1.85
N GLY A 547 12.01 4.83 2.85
CA GLY A 547 12.19 3.47 3.36
C GLY A 547 10.88 2.70 3.36
N SER A 548 10.16 2.62 2.23
CA SER A 548 9.01 1.72 2.10
C SER A 548 9.48 0.27 2.18
N SER A 549 9.67 -0.22 3.41
CA SER A 549 10.04 -1.59 3.71
C SER A 549 8.75 -2.40 3.80
N GLU A 550 8.52 -3.25 2.81
CA GLU A 550 7.51 -4.29 2.93
C GLU A 550 7.76 -5.13 4.19
N LEU A 551 6.68 -5.59 4.83
CA LEU A 551 6.77 -6.59 5.89
C LEU A 551 7.26 -7.90 5.25
N VAL A 552 8.55 -8.22 5.43
CA VAL A 552 9.18 -9.43 4.91
C VAL A 552 8.92 -10.60 5.87
N GLY A 553 8.20 -11.62 5.39
CA GLY A 553 7.89 -12.83 6.17
C GLY A 553 6.81 -13.70 5.51
N GLN A 554 6.96 -15.03 5.55
CA GLN A 554 5.99 -16.02 5.07
C GLN A 554 5.62 -17.07 6.13
N SER A 555 6.21 -17.01 7.32
CA SER A 555 5.83 -17.86 8.44
C SER A 555 4.38 -17.65 8.87
N ASP A 556 3.78 -18.67 9.49
CA ASP A 556 2.39 -18.60 9.94
C ASP A 556 2.11 -17.48 10.95
N PRO A 557 3.00 -17.16 11.92
CA PRO A 557 2.86 -15.98 12.77
C PRO A 557 2.80 -14.66 11.97
N MET A 558 3.58 -14.55 10.88
CA MET A 558 3.55 -13.39 10.01
C MET A 558 2.29 -13.32 9.16
N LYS A 559 1.79 -14.45 8.64
CA LYS A 559 0.49 -14.51 7.95
C LYS A 559 -0.64 -14.07 8.88
N TYR A 560 -0.63 -14.52 10.13
CA TYR A 560 -1.60 -14.12 11.14
C TYR A 560 -1.52 -12.62 11.46
N LEU A 561 -0.31 -12.07 11.62
CA LEU A 561 -0.11 -10.63 11.79
C LEU A 561 -0.70 -9.84 10.62
N LEU A 562 -0.40 -10.24 9.37
CA LEU A 562 -0.94 -9.60 8.16
C LEU A 562 -2.47 -9.70 8.09
N PHE A 563 -3.05 -10.84 8.48
CA PHE A 563 -4.50 -11.01 8.58
C PHE A 563 -5.11 -10.02 9.57
N ARG A 564 -4.54 -9.87 10.77
CA ARG A 564 -5.01 -8.92 11.80
C ARG A 564 -4.87 -7.46 11.35
N ILE A 565 -3.78 -7.12 10.66
CA ILE A 565 -3.60 -5.79 10.05
C ILE A 565 -4.72 -5.51 9.04
N ARG A 566 -4.97 -6.44 8.10
CA ARG A 566 -6.03 -6.29 7.09
C ARG A 566 -7.44 -6.21 7.69
N GLN A 567 -7.67 -6.87 8.81
CA GLN A 567 -8.94 -6.83 9.52
C GLN A 567 -9.22 -5.44 10.11
N VAL A 568 -8.22 -4.78 10.70
CA VAL A 568 -8.43 -3.50 11.41
C VAL A 568 -8.18 -2.26 10.54
N ALA A 569 -7.35 -2.38 9.50
CA ALA A 569 -6.96 -1.25 8.68
C ALA A 569 -8.15 -0.43 8.13
N PRO A 570 -9.26 -1.03 7.64
CA PRO A 570 -10.42 -0.28 7.14
C PRO A 570 -11.21 0.49 8.22
N SER A 571 -10.98 0.21 9.51
CA SER A 571 -11.71 0.85 10.61
C SER A 571 -10.98 2.10 11.14
N GLU A 572 -11.71 3.00 11.80
CA GLU A 572 -11.16 4.14 12.55
C GLU A 572 -10.75 3.77 14.00
N THR A 573 -10.81 2.49 14.35
CA THR A 573 -10.56 2.00 15.71
C THR A 573 -9.10 2.21 16.12
N THR A 574 -8.89 2.54 17.41
CA THR A 574 -7.56 2.60 18.03
C THR A 574 -6.91 1.22 18.05
N VAL A 575 -5.66 1.15 17.59
CA VAL A 575 -4.89 -0.10 17.54
C VAL A 575 -3.74 -0.05 18.53
N LEU A 576 -3.56 -1.11 19.31
CA LEU A 576 -2.42 -1.28 20.21
C LEU A 576 -1.49 -2.37 19.66
N ILE A 577 -0.28 -1.99 19.26
CA ILE A 577 0.75 -2.89 18.76
C ILE A 577 1.68 -3.28 19.90
N GLN A 578 1.71 -4.55 20.23
CA GLN A 578 2.54 -5.11 21.29
C GLN A 578 3.66 -5.94 20.67
N GLY A 579 4.87 -5.81 21.21
CA GLY A 579 5.97 -6.66 20.77
C GLY A 579 7.32 -6.14 21.24
N GLU A 580 8.30 -7.03 21.30
CA GLU A 580 9.64 -6.71 21.75
C GLU A 580 10.30 -5.61 20.91
N THR A 581 11.32 -4.97 21.48
CA THR A 581 12.12 -3.99 20.76
C THR A 581 12.79 -4.65 19.54
N GLY A 582 12.77 -3.95 18.41
CA GLY A 582 13.41 -4.43 17.17
C GLY A 582 12.62 -5.45 16.35
N THR A 583 11.32 -5.69 16.63
CA THR A 583 10.47 -6.62 15.84
C THR A 583 9.86 -6.01 14.58
N GLY A 584 9.83 -4.68 14.47
CA GLY A 584 9.24 -3.94 13.33
C GLY A 584 7.85 -3.34 13.60
N LYS A 585 7.53 -2.95 14.84
CA LYS A 585 6.23 -2.34 15.21
C LYS A 585 5.87 -1.10 14.37
N GLU A 586 6.85 -0.29 14.00
CA GLU A 586 6.66 0.87 13.13
C GLU A 586 6.17 0.48 11.73
N LEU A 587 6.72 -0.59 11.14
CA LEU A 587 6.27 -1.12 9.85
C LEU A 587 4.84 -1.67 9.91
N VAL A 588 4.45 -2.22 11.06
CA VAL A 588 3.06 -2.64 11.30
C VAL A 588 2.13 -1.44 11.34
N ALA A 589 2.52 -0.35 12.01
CA ALA A 589 1.75 0.89 12.03
C ALA A 589 1.62 1.52 10.63
N GLU A 590 2.70 1.54 9.85
CA GLU A 590 2.67 1.97 8.45
C GLU A 590 1.74 1.09 7.61
N ALA A 591 1.80 -0.24 7.77
CA ALA A 591 0.92 -1.14 7.04
C ALA A 591 -0.57 -0.90 7.38
N ILE A 592 -0.90 -0.67 8.65
CA ILE A 592 -2.26 -0.32 9.08
C ILE A 592 -2.72 0.99 8.45
N HIS A 593 -1.86 2.01 8.43
CA HIS A 593 -2.16 3.30 7.84
C HIS A 593 -2.36 3.21 6.32
N ASN A 594 -1.44 2.54 5.61
CA ASN A 594 -1.45 2.40 4.15
C ASN A 594 -2.66 1.60 3.63
N LEU A 595 -3.16 0.65 4.44
CA LEU A 595 -4.35 -0.14 4.13
C LEU A 595 -5.66 0.50 4.65
N GLY A 596 -5.57 1.62 5.35
CA GLY A 596 -6.71 2.29 5.96
C GLY A 596 -7.32 3.42 5.12
N PRO A 597 -8.45 3.98 5.58
CA PRO A 597 -9.15 5.07 4.89
C PRO A 597 -8.34 6.37 4.83
N ARG A 598 -7.43 6.60 5.79
CA ARG A 598 -6.57 7.79 5.87
C ARG A 598 -5.21 7.64 5.17
N LYS A 599 -5.03 6.64 4.29
CA LYS A 599 -3.75 6.33 3.60
C LYS A 599 -3.16 7.48 2.77
N ASP A 600 -4.01 8.38 2.29
CA ASP A 600 -3.59 9.54 1.48
C ASP A 600 -3.30 10.78 2.35
N ARG A 601 -3.43 10.65 3.68
CA ARG A 601 -3.12 11.68 4.67
C ARG A 601 -1.79 11.37 5.35
N ALA A 602 -1.26 12.31 6.13
CA ALA A 602 0.01 12.10 6.81
C ALA A 602 -0.09 11.02 7.91
N LEU A 603 0.95 10.19 8.00
CA LEU A 603 1.24 9.38 9.18
C LEU A 603 2.19 10.17 10.09
N VAL A 604 1.67 10.80 11.13
CA VAL A 604 2.47 11.56 12.10
C VAL A 604 3.01 10.56 13.12
N LYS A 605 4.33 10.43 13.23
CA LYS A 605 4.99 9.51 14.16
C LYS A 605 5.59 10.26 15.35
N VAL A 606 5.44 9.71 16.55
CA VAL A 606 6.01 10.23 17.79
C VAL A 606 6.56 9.07 18.60
N ASN A 607 7.84 9.15 18.99
CA ASN A 607 8.43 8.21 19.94
C ASN A 607 8.38 8.81 21.34
N CYS A 608 7.57 8.23 22.22
CA CYS A 608 7.35 8.73 23.57
C CYS A 608 8.56 8.49 24.50
N ALA A 609 9.39 7.50 24.20
CA ALA A 609 10.59 7.18 24.98
C ALA A 609 11.76 8.14 24.72
N ALA A 610 11.76 8.83 23.58
CA ALA A 610 12.87 9.70 23.16
C ALA A 610 12.82 11.12 23.80
N LEU A 611 11.77 11.44 24.55
CA LEU A 611 11.49 12.79 25.05
C LEU A 611 11.43 12.82 26.58
N PRO A 612 12.06 13.79 27.25
CA PRO A 612 11.81 14.07 28.66
C PRO A 612 10.32 14.37 28.92
N PRO A 613 9.75 14.05 30.10
CA PRO A 613 8.30 14.13 30.34
C PRO A 613 7.65 15.48 29.98
N GLY A 614 8.25 16.61 30.35
CA GLY A 614 7.73 17.94 30.02
C GLY A 614 7.85 18.30 28.52
N LEU A 615 8.83 17.74 27.82
CA LEU A 615 8.98 17.88 26.37
C LEU A 615 8.01 16.98 25.62
N ALA A 616 7.71 15.78 26.14
CA ALA A 616 6.71 14.87 25.57
C ALA A 616 5.31 15.50 25.57
N GLU A 617 4.94 16.18 26.65
CA GLU A 617 3.68 16.91 26.75
C GLU A 617 3.59 18.05 25.72
N SER A 618 4.64 18.87 25.64
CA SER A 618 4.75 19.99 24.72
C SER A 618 4.77 19.56 23.24
N GLU A 619 5.43 18.44 22.91
CA GLU A 619 5.39 17.86 21.57
C GLU A 619 4.00 17.35 21.22
N LEU A 620 3.35 16.56 22.09
CA LEU A 620 2.05 15.97 21.79
C LEU A 620 0.93 17.01 21.66
N PHE A 621 0.84 17.95 22.61
CA PHE A 621 -0.28 18.88 22.71
C PHE A 621 0.04 20.31 22.26
N GLY A 622 1.32 20.66 22.09
CA GLY A 622 1.75 22.02 21.77
C GLY A 622 1.81 22.90 23.02
N HIS A 623 2.34 24.12 22.87
CA HIS A 623 2.42 25.10 23.96
C HIS A 623 2.09 26.51 23.47
N GLU A 624 1.52 27.29 24.38
CA GLU A 624 1.35 28.74 24.22
C GLU A 624 2.64 29.49 24.57
N ARG A 625 2.77 30.72 24.08
CA ARG A 625 3.93 31.57 24.41
C ARG A 625 3.96 31.82 25.93
N GLY A 626 5.11 31.58 26.56
CA GLY A 626 5.31 31.78 28.01
C GLY A 626 4.86 30.61 28.90
N ALA A 627 4.53 29.44 28.33
CA ALA A 627 4.09 28.28 29.10
C ALA A 627 5.15 27.70 30.07
N PHE A 628 6.43 27.87 29.76
CA PHE A 628 7.58 27.48 30.60
C PHE A 628 8.82 28.33 30.24
N THR A 629 9.88 28.24 31.05
CA THR A 629 11.14 28.93 30.79
C THR A 629 11.77 28.44 29.48
N GLY A 630 11.74 29.28 28.44
CA GLY A 630 12.20 28.94 27.07
C GLY A 630 11.09 28.89 26.01
N ALA A 631 9.81 28.95 26.40
CA ALA A 631 8.66 29.02 25.46
C ALA A 631 8.51 30.42 24.83
N GLN A 632 9.46 30.83 24.00
CA GLN A 632 9.48 32.18 23.38
C GLN A 632 8.42 32.37 22.28
N ALA A 633 7.92 31.28 21.70
CA ALA A 633 6.93 31.29 20.63
C ALA A 633 5.85 30.23 20.88
N LEU A 634 4.71 30.39 20.20
CA LEU A 634 3.65 29.37 20.17
C LEU A 634 4.10 28.19 19.30
N ARG A 635 3.85 26.96 19.75
CA ARG A 635 4.15 25.74 18.97
C ARG A 635 2.95 24.81 18.90
N LYS A 636 2.62 24.37 17.69
CA LYS A 636 1.58 23.38 17.43
C LYS A 636 2.02 21.99 17.87
N GLY A 637 1.11 21.25 18.50
CA GLY A 637 1.35 19.87 18.93
C GLY A 637 1.14 18.84 17.82
N ARG A 638 1.57 17.60 18.07
CA ARG A 638 1.42 16.48 17.14
C ARG A 638 -0.04 16.10 16.88
N PHE A 639 -0.93 16.27 17.85
CA PHE A 639 -2.37 16.11 17.64
C PHE A 639 -2.94 17.15 16.65
N GLU A 640 -2.48 18.41 16.72
CA GLU A 640 -2.87 19.45 15.77
C GLU A 640 -2.36 19.15 14.36
N LEU A 641 -1.14 18.64 14.25
CA LEU A 641 -0.52 18.26 12.98
C LEU A 641 -1.15 16.99 12.36
N ALA A 642 -1.76 16.15 13.19
CA ALA A 642 -2.39 14.89 12.78
C ALA A 642 -3.91 15.01 12.60
N ASP A 643 -4.47 16.23 12.63
CA ASP A 643 -5.91 16.44 12.43
C ASP A 643 -6.36 15.95 11.05
N GLY A 644 -7.38 15.10 11.03
CA GLY A 644 -7.83 14.35 9.85
C GLY A 644 -6.85 13.27 9.35
N ALA A 645 -5.81 12.94 10.13
CA ALA A 645 -4.71 12.05 9.76
C ALA A 645 -4.55 10.88 10.77
N THR A 646 -3.47 10.11 10.66
CA THR A 646 -3.14 9.03 11.62
C THR A 646 -1.95 9.45 12.48
N LEU A 647 -2.07 9.27 13.80
CA LEU A 647 -0.99 9.49 14.77
C LEU A 647 -0.48 8.15 15.29
N PHE A 648 0.79 7.88 15.05
CA PHE A 648 1.51 6.73 15.61
C PHE A 648 2.28 7.14 16.87
N LEU A 649 1.93 6.51 17.99
CA LEU A 649 2.56 6.71 19.30
C LEU A 649 3.41 5.49 19.63
N ASP A 650 4.73 5.56 19.43
CA ASP A 650 5.65 4.51 19.82
C ASP A 650 6.05 4.63 21.29
N GLU A 651 6.24 3.48 21.93
CA GLU A 651 6.54 3.31 23.35
C GLU A 651 5.59 4.08 24.29
N VAL A 652 4.27 3.96 24.06
CA VAL A 652 3.22 4.63 24.86
C VAL A 652 3.28 4.29 26.36
N GLY A 653 3.87 3.13 26.72
CA GLY A 653 4.07 2.70 28.11
C GLY A 653 5.11 3.50 28.90
N GLU A 654 5.83 4.43 28.25
CA GLU A 654 6.79 5.34 28.88
C GLU A 654 6.18 6.71 29.25
N LEU A 655 4.92 6.96 28.90
CA LEU A 655 4.27 8.24 29.20
C LEU A 655 4.10 8.47 30.70
N SER A 656 4.33 9.71 31.15
CA SER A 656 4.07 10.11 32.53
C SER A 656 2.55 10.12 32.84
N PRO A 657 2.14 9.96 34.11
CA PRO A 657 0.72 9.95 34.50
C PRO A 657 -0.07 11.20 34.04
N ASP A 658 0.56 12.38 34.04
CA ASP A 658 -0.06 13.63 33.60
C ASP A 658 -0.34 13.64 32.10
N VAL A 659 0.61 13.14 31.30
CA VAL A 659 0.45 13.01 29.84
C VAL A 659 -0.58 11.93 29.52
N GLN A 660 -0.63 10.83 30.28
CA GLN A 660 -1.65 9.79 30.15
C GLN A 660 -3.07 10.36 30.36
N ALA A 661 -3.26 11.22 31.36
CA ALA A 661 -4.56 11.85 31.62
C ALA A 661 -5.01 12.78 30.46
N LYS A 662 -4.08 13.51 29.83
CA LYS A 662 -4.38 14.34 28.66
C LYS A 662 -4.64 13.52 27.41
N LEU A 663 -3.86 12.46 27.19
CA LEU A 663 -4.06 11.53 26.08
C LEU A 663 -5.45 10.87 26.14
N LEU A 664 -5.89 10.49 27.35
CA LEU A 664 -7.23 9.94 27.57
C LEU A 664 -8.33 10.91 27.11
N ARG A 665 -8.24 12.20 27.47
CA ARG A 665 -9.23 13.22 27.06
C ARG A 665 -9.33 13.34 25.54
N VAL A 666 -8.20 13.27 24.83
CA VAL A 666 -8.21 13.29 23.37
C VAL A 666 -8.87 12.04 22.79
N LEU A 667 -8.57 10.86 23.33
CA LEU A 667 -9.15 9.61 22.84
C LEU A 667 -10.65 9.46 23.17
N GLN A 668 -11.14 10.13 24.21
CA GLN A 668 -12.55 10.11 24.62
C GLN A 668 -13.37 11.15 23.85
N ASP A 669 -12.95 12.42 23.90
CA ASP A 669 -13.77 13.56 23.48
C ASP A 669 -13.24 14.26 22.22
N GLY A 670 -12.08 13.85 21.71
CA GLY A 670 -11.38 14.53 20.60
C GLY A 670 -10.83 15.91 21.00
N GLN A 671 -10.76 16.22 22.30
CA GLN A 671 -10.45 17.55 22.82
C GLN A 671 -9.12 17.59 23.59
N TYR A 672 -8.35 18.66 23.43
CA TYR A 672 -7.15 18.95 24.20
C TYR A 672 -6.92 20.45 24.40
N GLN A 673 -5.95 20.77 25.25
CA GLN A 673 -5.46 22.13 25.49
C GLN A 673 -3.95 22.13 25.32
N ARG A 674 -3.41 23.22 24.76
CA ARG A 674 -1.97 23.45 24.73
C ARG A 674 -1.44 23.66 26.14
N VAL A 675 -0.17 23.33 26.37
CA VAL A 675 0.51 23.63 27.64
C VAL A 675 0.48 25.15 27.88
N GLY A 676 0.05 25.57 29.06
CA GLY A 676 -0.12 26.98 29.42
C GLY A 676 -1.33 27.69 28.79
N GLY A 677 -2.11 27.00 27.95
CA GLY A 677 -3.31 27.55 27.30
C GLY A 677 -4.60 27.12 27.97
N THR A 678 -5.61 28.00 27.96
CA THR A 678 -6.97 27.71 28.45
C THR A 678 -7.96 27.38 27.34
N ARG A 679 -7.56 27.59 26.07
CA ARG A 679 -8.39 27.32 24.90
C ARG A 679 -8.44 25.82 24.61
N THR A 680 -9.64 25.26 24.60
CA THR A 680 -9.90 23.90 24.14
C THR A 680 -9.88 23.84 22.62
N LEU A 681 -9.15 22.87 22.09
CA LEU A 681 -9.00 22.55 20.67
C LEU A 681 -9.60 21.17 20.41
N GLN A 682 -10.13 20.95 19.20
CA GLN A 682 -10.56 19.64 18.73
C GLN A 682 -9.60 19.12 17.66
N ALA A 683 -9.37 17.80 17.65
CA ALA A 683 -8.67 17.11 16.58
C ALA A 683 -9.31 15.73 16.33
N ASP A 684 -9.59 15.44 15.06
CA ASP A 684 -10.05 14.13 14.62
C ASP A 684 -8.85 13.29 14.18
N VAL A 685 -8.35 12.43 15.06
CA VAL A 685 -7.10 11.68 14.84
C VAL A 685 -7.30 10.19 15.06
N ARG A 686 -6.95 9.38 14.06
CA ARG A 686 -6.84 7.92 14.24
C ARG A 686 -5.54 7.62 14.99
N VAL A 687 -5.64 6.97 16.14
CA VAL A 687 -4.47 6.64 16.97
C VAL A 687 -4.06 5.18 16.78
N VAL A 688 -2.77 4.98 16.50
CA VAL A 688 -2.09 3.68 16.52
C VAL A 688 -0.99 3.77 17.58
N ALA A 689 -1.09 3.01 18.65
CA ALA A 689 -0.11 3.00 19.73
C ALA A 689 0.75 1.75 19.66
N ALA A 690 2.01 1.84 20.06
CA ALA A 690 2.91 0.71 20.18
C ALA A 690 3.63 0.70 21.53
N THR A 691 3.99 -0.49 22.01
CA THR A 691 4.81 -0.64 23.22
C THR A 691 5.52 -1.99 23.26
N ASN A 692 6.68 -2.02 23.90
CA ASN A 692 7.35 -3.26 24.30
C ASN A 692 6.98 -3.76 25.71
N ARG A 693 6.22 -2.97 26.50
CA ARG A 693 5.81 -3.32 27.86
C ARG A 693 4.49 -4.06 27.88
N ASP A 694 4.32 -4.88 28.90
CA ASP A 694 3.03 -5.46 29.24
C ASP A 694 2.19 -4.43 30.00
N LEU A 695 1.35 -3.69 29.27
CA LEU A 695 0.55 -2.60 29.87
C LEU A 695 -0.38 -3.09 30.97
N ALA A 696 -0.87 -4.34 30.93
CA ALA A 696 -1.71 -4.88 32.00
C ALA A 696 -0.91 -5.00 33.32
N LYS A 697 0.36 -5.40 33.24
CA LYS A 697 1.27 -5.39 34.42
C LYS A 697 1.61 -3.97 34.87
N GLU A 698 1.73 -3.02 33.95
CA GLU A 698 2.02 -1.63 34.31
C GLU A 698 0.82 -0.93 34.97
N VAL A 699 -0.41 -1.31 34.60
CA VAL A 699 -1.64 -0.93 35.30
C VAL A 699 -1.65 -1.51 36.72
N ALA A 700 -1.36 -2.80 36.88
CA ALA A 700 -1.30 -3.44 38.20
C ALA A 700 -0.25 -2.81 39.14
N LYS A 701 0.81 -2.22 38.59
CA LYS A 701 1.85 -1.48 39.34
C LYS A 701 1.53 0.00 39.56
N GLY A 702 0.38 0.49 39.10
CA GLY A 702 -0.03 1.90 39.20
C GLY A 702 0.78 2.86 38.33
N ARG A 703 1.58 2.36 37.37
CA ARG A 703 2.41 3.19 36.48
C ARG A 703 1.70 3.58 35.18
N PHE A 704 0.63 2.86 34.86
CA PHE A 704 -0.23 3.15 33.72
C PHE A 704 -1.70 3.21 34.17
N ARG A 705 -2.48 4.16 33.67
CA ARG A 705 -3.88 4.29 34.07
C ARG A 705 -4.74 3.21 33.40
N GLU A 706 -5.64 2.63 34.18
CA GLU A 706 -6.56 1.58 33.72
C GLU A 706 -7.53 2.10 32.63
N ASP A 707 -8.06 3.30 32.82
CA ASP A 707 -8.99 3.96 31.87
C ASP A 707 -8.36 4.16 30.48
N LEU A 708 -7.12 4.65 30.43
CA LEU A 708 -6.36 4.80 29.19
C LEU A 708 -6.03 3.46 28.56
N TRP A 709 -5.67 2.46 29.37
CA TRP A 709 -5.37 1.12 28.86
C TRP A 709 -6.56 0.53 28.12
N TYR A 710 -7.77 0.58 28.69
CA TYR A 710 -8.97 0.10 27.99
C TYR A 710 -9.26 0.87 26.68
N ARG A 711 -8.95 2.17 26.63
CA ARG A 711 -9.16 2.98 25.42
C ARG A 711 -8.11 2.75 24.33
N LEU A 712 -6.91 2.34 24.69
CA LEU A 712 -5.86 1.95 23.74
C LEU A 712 -6.01 0.49 23.29
N ASN A 713 -6.40 -0.41 24.20
CA ASN A 713 -6.48 -1.85 23.99
C ASN A 713 -7.78 -2.30 23.29
N VAL A 714 -8.32 -1.49 22.37
CA VAL A 714 -9.55 -1.83 21.64
C VAL A 714 -9.29 -2.90 20.59
N PHE A 715 -8.16 -2.81 19.88
CA PHE A 715 -7.72 -3.85 18.96
C PHE A 715 -6.21 -4.15 19.16
N PRO A 716 -5.86 -5.14 19.99
CA PRO A 716 -4.46 -5.51 20.23
C PRO A 716 -3.87 -6.35 19.09
N ILE A 717 -2.69 -5.97 18.60
CA ILE A 717 -1.91 -6.72 17.61
C ILE A 717 -0.56 -7.08 18.22
N SER A 718 -0.25 -8.38 18.31
CA SER A 718 1.05 -8.85 18.79
C SER A 718 2.00 -9.09 17.61
N VAL A 719 3.18 -8.49 17.64
CA VAL A 719 4.26 -8.70 16.66
C VAL A 719 5.19 -9.79 17.20
N PRO A 720 5.32 -10.94 16.50
CA PRO A 720 6.11 -12.05 16.99
C PRO A 720 7.61 -11.71 16.99
N PRO A 721 8.36 -12.06 18.04
CA PRO A 721 9.81 -11.96 18.03
C PRO A 721 10.43 -12.93 16.99
N LEU A 722 11.63 -12.60 16.52
CA LEU A 722 12.30 -13.31 15.43
C LEU A 722 12.50 -14.80 15.73
N ARG A 723 12.73 -15.16 17.00
CA ARG A 723 12.83 -16.56 17.46
C ARG A 723 11.55 -17.40 17.30
N GLN A 724 10.38 -16.76 17.16
CA GLN A 724 9.11 -17.44 16.88
C GLN A 724 8.83 -17.56 15.37
N ARG A 725 9.66 -16.93 14.52
CA ARG A 725 9.55 -16.96 13.05
C ARG A 725 10.88 -17.29 12.39
N LYS A 726 11.52 -18.38 12.85
CA LYS A 726 12.86 -18.80 12.39
C LYS A 726 12.93 -19.11 10.89
N GLU A 727 11.81 -19.51 10.30
CA GLU A 727 11.65 -19.77 8.87
C GLU A 727 11.81 -18.50 8.02
N ASP A 728 11.56 -17.32 8.59
CA ASP A 728 11.71 -16.03 7.90
C ASP A 728 13.14 -15.49 7.94
N ILE A 729 13.99 -16.00 8.84
CA ILE A 729 15.39 -15.53 9.02
C ILE A 729 16.20 -15.60 7.71
N PRO A 730 16.18 -16.69 6.92
CA PRO A 730 16.95 -16.76 5.68
C PRO A 730 16.54 -15.68 4.68
N MET A 731 15.23 -15.43 4.54
CA MET A 731 14.70 -14.42 3.63
C MET A 731 15.02 -13.00 4.11
N LEU A 732 14.92 -12.74 5.41
CA LEU A 732 15.32 -11.46 6.02
C LEU A 732 16.83 -11.22 5.86
N ALA A 733 17.65 -12.24 6.08
CA ALA A 733 19.10 -12.16 5.93
C ALA A 733 19.48 -11.86 4.47
N GLN A 734 18.86 -12.54 3.51
CA GLN A 734 19.07 -12.26 2.08
C GLN A 734 18.64 -10.84 1.70
N PHE A 735 17.48 -10.40 2.18
CA PHE A 735 16.99 -9.04 1.94
C PHE A 735 17.97 -7.96 2.44
N PHE A 736 18.50 -8.12 3.65
CA PHE A 736 19.50 -7.19 4.17
C PHE A 736 20.83 -7.29 3.43
N LEU A 737 21.26 -8.50 3.08
CA LEU A 737 22.48 -8.74 2.31
C LEU A 737 22.47 -7.98 0.98
N ASP A 738 21.41 -8.17 0.20
CA ASP A 738 21.23 -7.51 -1.11
C ASP A 738 21.21 -5.99 -0.95
N ARG A 739 20.47 -5.49 0.06
CA ARG A 739 20.37 -4.06 0.36
C ARG A 739 21.72 -3.44 0.73
N PHE A 740 22.52 -4.11 1.56
CA PHE A 740 23.82 -3.58 1.99
C PHE A 740 24.88 -3.70 0.92
N CYS A 741 24.90 -4.79 0.13
CA CYS A 741 25.77 -4.88 -1.05
C CYS A 741 25.50 -3.74 -2.03
N GLN A 742 24.22 -3.45 -2.33
CA GLN A 742 23.85 -2.34 -3.21
C GLN A 742 24.28 -0.98 -2.62
N LYS A 743 24.01 -0.75 -1.33
CA LYS A 743 24.35 0.52 -0.65
C LYS A 743 25.86 0.78 -0.61
N LEU A 744 26.66 -0.26 -0.46
CA LEU A 744 28.12 -0.18 -0.38
C LEU A 744 28.80 -0.27 -1.76
N GLY A 745 28.03 -0.38 -2.86
CA GLY A 745 28.58 -0.53 -4.20
C GLY A 745 29.38 -1.81 -4.41
N ARG A 746 29.08 -2.86 -3.63
CA ARG A 746 29.79 -4.14 -3.65
C ARG A 746 29.09 -5.14 -4.57
N SER A 747 29.86 -6.05 -5.18
CA SER A 747 29.28 -7.20 -5.87
C SER A 747 28.38 -8.00 -4.92
N PRO A 748 27.29 -8.62 -5.43
CA PRO A 748 26.44 -9.49 -4.63
C PRO A 748 27.25 -10.59 -3.95
N LEU A 749 26.98 -10.81 -2.67
CA LEU A 749 27.58 -11.87 -1.87
C LEU A 749 26.59 -13.04 -1.78
N ASP A 750 27.11 -14.26 -1.84
CA ASP A 750 26.32 -15.46 -1.60
C ASP A 750 26.14 -15.69 -0.10
N LEU A 751 24.95 -16.14 0.30
CA LEU A 751 24.63 -16.52 1.68
C LEU A 751 24.81 -18.06 1.86
N PRO A 752 25.90 -18.54 2.47
CA PRO A 752 26.16 -19.98 2.56
C PRO A 752 25.15 -20.69 3.48
N ARG A 753 24.84 -21.96 3.18
CA ARG A 753 23.93 -22.77 4.02
C ARG A 753 24.37 -22.86 5.49
N SER A 754 25.67 -22.93 5.76
CA SER A 754 26.22 -22.94 7.12
C SER A 754 25.91 -21.66 7.89
N VAL A 755 25.98 -20.51 7.22
CA VAL A 755 25.61 -19.20 7.78
C VAL A 755 24.12 -19.15 8.07
N VAL A 756 23.27 -19.63 7.15
CA VAL A 756 21.82 -19.71 7.37
C VAL A 756 21.48 -20.54 8.61
N GLN A 757 22.12 -21.70 8.78
CA GLN A 757 21.92 -22.56 9.95
C GLN A 757 22.33 -21.85 11.25
N ALA A 758 23.48 -21.17 11.26
CA ALA A 758 23.94 -20.40 12.41
C ALA A 758 22.96 -19.26 12.77
N LEU A 759 22.46 -18.53 11.77
CA LEU A 759 21.47 -17.47 11.96
C LEU A 759 20.15 -18.03 12.51
N GLN A 760 19.70 -19.21 12.08
CA GLN A 760 18.47 -19.84 12.59
C GLN A 760 18.60 -20.43 14.00
N ALA A 761 19.83 -20.82 14.39
CA ALA A 761 20.12 -21.35 15.72
C ALA A 761 20.14 -20.27 16.81
N TYR A 762 20.41 -19.01 16.45
CA TYR A 762 20.54 -17.91 17.40
C TYR A 762 19.19 -17.43 17.98
N GLY A 763 19.22 -16.93 19.23
CA GLY A 763 18.03 -16.54 19.98
C GLY A 763 17.46 -15.16 19.64
N TRP A 764 18.24 -14.29 19.00
CA TRP A 764 17.86 -12.94 18.54
C TRP A 764 17.17 -12.06 19.61
N PRO A 765 17.83 -11.75 20.74
CA PRO A 765 17.28 -10.85 21.76
C PRO A 765 16.97 -9.44 21.21
N GLY A 766 17.72 -8.95 20.22
CA GLY A 766 17.45 -7.68 19.54
C GLY A 766 16.63 -7.82 18.24
N ASN A 767 16.05 -9.00 18.01
CA ASN A 767 15.14 -9.31 16.90
C ASN A 767 15.72 -8.89 15.53
N VAL A 768 14.92 -8.23 14.68
CA VAL A 768 15.31 -7.87 13.30
C VAL A 768 16.37 -6.79 13.28
N ARG A 769 16.36 -5.87 14.26
CA ARG A 769 17.38 -4.81 14.37
C ARG A 769 18.78 -5.42 14.61
N GLU A 770 18.87 -6.44 15.43
CA GLU A 770 20.12 -7.17 15.65
C GLU A 770 20.56 -7.96 14.41
N LEU A 771 19.63 -8.66 13.74
CA LEU A 771 19.92 -9.36 12.48
C LEU A 771 20.44 -8.38 11.42
N GLN A 772 19.79 -7.24 11.24
CA GLN A 772 20.21 -6.21 10.31
C GLN A 772 21.65 -5.74 10.60
N ASN A 773 21.94 -5.39 11.86
CA ASN A 773 23.27 -4.93 12.26
C ASN A 773 24.35 -6.00 12.04
N LEU A 774 24.03 -7.26 12.34
CA LEU A 774 24.96 -8.36 12.14
C LEU A 774 25.26 -8.59 10.66
N ILE A 775 24.26 -8.56 9.79
CA ILE A 775 24.44 -8.71 8.35
C ILE A 775 25.21 -7.51 7.78
N GLU A 776 24.93 -6.28 8.22
CA GLU A 776 25.70 -5.09 7.82
C GLU A 776 27.19 -5.26 8.17
N GLN A 777 27.48 -5.66 9.42
CA GLN A 777 28.85 -5.92 9.85
C GLN A 777 29.51 -7.06 9.05
N ALA A 778 28.77 -8.15 8.80
CA ALA A 778 29.26 -9.29 8.01
C ALA A 778 29.62 -8.87 6.57
N VAL A 779 28.81 -8.00 5.95
CA VAL A 779 29.08 -7.47 4.60
C VAL A 779 30.35 -6.61 4.57
N LEU A 780 30.63 -5.85 5.64
CA LEU A 780 31.85 -5.04 5.75
C LEU A 780 33.12 -5.89 5.91
N VAL A 781 33.05 -6.98 6.68
CA VAL A 781 34.22 -7.79 7.06
C VAL A 781 34.50 -8.94 6.07
N SER A 782 33.50 -9.39 5.30
CA SER A 782 33.66 -10.52 4.38
C SER A 782 34.69 -10.21 3.29
N GLU A 783 35.70 -11.04 3.10
CA GLU A 783 36.64 -10.95 1.97
C GLU A 783 36.35 -12.10 0.99
N GLY A 784 35.87 -11.79 -0.22
CA GLY A 784 35.49 -12.76 -1.25
C GLY A 784 34.00 -12.73 -1.62
N PRO A 785 33.50 -13.73 -2.39
CA PRO A 785 32.12 -13.78 -2.89
C PRO A 785 31.11 -14.35 -1.88
N MET A 786 31.56 -14.87 -0.74
CA MET A 786 30.68 -15.50 0.27
C MET A 786 30.60 -14.65 1.53
N LEU A 787 29.39 -14.53 2.09
CA LEU A 787 29.19 -13.88 3.39
C LEU A 787 29.84 -14.71 4.51
N ARG A 788 30.66 -14.06 5.33
CA ARG A 788 31.25 -14.60 6.56
C ARG A 788 30.70 -13.85 7.76
N LEU A 789 30.18 -14.61 8.73
CA LEU A 789 29.72 -14.04 9.99
C LEU A 789 30.93 -13.68 10.87
N PRO A 790 30.90 -12.56 11.61
CA PRO A 790 31.86 -12.31 12.68
C PRO A 790 31.79 -13.42 13.74
N ASP A 791 32.89 -13.73 14.43
CA ASP A 791 33.06 -14.83 15.43
C ASP A 791 32.09 -14.83 16.63
N ARG A 792 31.11 -13.91 16.66
CA ARG A 792 30.20 -13.64 17.79
C ARG A 792 28.95 -14.52 17.86
N LEU A 793 28.69 -15.40 16.90
CA LEU A 793 27.57 -16.35 16.95
C LEU A 793 27.98 -17.66 17.64
N GLY A 794 28.35 -17.58 18.92
CA GLY A 794 28.49 -18.77 19.77
C GLY A 794 27.13 -19.21 20.37
N PRO A 795 26.93 -20.50 20.66
CA PRO A 795 25.73 -20.97 21.35
C PRO A 795 25.70 -20.42 22.78
N ALA A 796 24.64 -19.70 23.16
CA ALA A 796 24.44 -19.30 24.55
C ALA A 796 23.91 -20.50 25.38
N PRO A 797 24.44 -20.72 26.60
CA PRO A 797 24.05 -21.84 27.46
C PRO A 797 22.63 -21.68 27.99
N SER A 798 21.86 -22.77 27.93
CA SER A 798 20.57 -22.92 28.60
C SER A 798 20.77 -23.00 30.12
N GLY A 799 20.54 -21.89 30.82
CA GLY A 799 20.48 -21.82 32.29
C GLY A 799 19.45 -20.77 32.74
N PRO A 800 18.83 -20.92 33.92
CA PRO A 800 17.76 -20.04 34.38
C PRO A 800 18.29 -18.62 34.62
N VAL A 801 17.45 -17.64 34.27
CA VAL A 801 17.72 -16.20 34.32
C VAL A 801 18.02 -15.76 35.75
N GLY A 802 19.30 -15.54 36.03
CA GLY A 802 19.79 -14.75 37.15
C GLY A 802 20.20 -13.36 36.66
N SER A 803 19.65 -12.33 37.30
CA SER A 803 20.00 -10.91 37.14
C SER A 803 21.51 -10.68 37.01
N GLY A 804 21.98 -10.25 35.83
CA GLY A 804 23.32 -9.71 35.61
C GLY A 804 23.29 -8.74 34.44
N LEU A 805 23.61 -7.47 34.72
CA LEU A 805 23.66 -6.38 33.74
C LEU A 805 24.57 -6.76 32.54
N LEU A 806 24.09 -6.51 31.33
CA LEU A 806 24.95 -6.43 30.14
C LEU A 806 25.99 -5.32 30.40
N PRO A 807 27.29 -5.55 30.11
CA PRO A 807 28.30 -4.55 30.40
C PRO A 807 27.99 -3.26 29.66
N GLY A 808 28.04 -2.15 30.39
CA GLY A 808 27.80 -0.83 29.80
C GLY A 808 28.83 -0.54 28.71
N LEU A 809 28.51 0.35 27.77
CA LEU A 809 29.44 0.80 26.72
C LEU A 809 30.82 1.22 27.29
N VAL A 810 30.83 1.71 28.53
CA VAL A 810 31.98 2.13 29.33
C VAL A 810 32.90 0.95 29.72
N GLU A 811 32.35 -0.23 30.05
CA GLU A 811 33.12 -1.43 30.37
C GLU A 811 33.76 -2.06 29.14
N VAL A 812 33.01 -2.10 28.02
CA VAL A 812 33.54 -2.59 26.74
C VAL A 812 34.67 -1.69 26.24
N GLU A 813 34.52 -0.37 26.38
CA GLU A 813 35.57 0.59 26.05
C GLU A 813 36.81 0.43 26.95
N ARG A 814 36.60 0.29 28.27
CA ARG A 814 37.68 0.09 29.24
C ARG A 814 38.50 -1.17 28.92
N ASP A 815 37.83 -2.30 28.70
CA ASP A 815 38.48 -3.58 28.40
C ASP A 815 39.23 -3.57 27.07
N HIS A 816 38.70 -2.84 26.07
CA HIS A 816 39.38 -2.69 24.79
C HIS A 816 40.66 -1.85 24.92
N ILE A 817 40.61 -0.74 25.67
CA ILE A 817 41.78 0.10 25.92
C ILE A 817 42.87 -0.67 26.70
N ILE A 818 42.49 -1.46 27.72
CA ILE A 818 43.43 -2.29 28.49
C ILE A 818 44.12 -3.32 27.59
N LYS A 819 43.38 -4.04 26.75
CA LYS A 819 43.96 -5.04 25.83
C LYS A 819 44.98 -4.43 24.85
N VAL A 820 44.71 -3.23 24.35
CA VAL A 820 45.65 -2.55 23.45
C VAL A 820 46.86 -2.02 24.22
N LEU A 821 46.69 -1.55 25.45
CA LEU A 821 47.80 -1.17 26.33
C LEU A 821 48.70 -2.37 26.66
N ASP A 822 48.14 -3.54 26.98
CA ASP A 822 48.93 -4.74 27.25
C ASP A 822 49.71 -5.21 26.01
N ALA A 823 49.07 -5.17 24.83
CA ALA A 823 49.71 -5.53 23.56
C ALA A 823 50.86 -4.59 23.15
N THR A 824 50.86 -3.35 23.66
CA THR A 824 51.94 -2.37 23.42
C THR A 824 52.89 -2.21 24.60
N SER A 825 52.86 -3.12 25.58
CA SER A 825 53.65 -3.04 26.82
C SER A 825 53.46 -1.71 27.56
N TRP A 826 52.23 -1.20 27.56
CA TRP A 826 51.78 0.05 28.17
C TRP A 826 52.40 1.32 27.56
N LYS A 827 52.92 1.22 26.33
CA LYS A 827 53.44 2.37 25.59
C LYS A 827 52.29 3.17 25.00
N VAL A 828 52.02 4.34 25.55
CA VAL A 828 50.92 5.23 25.12
C VAL A 828 51.25 5.99 23.82
N GLU A 829 52.52 6.41 23.65
CA GLU A 829 52.96 7.31 22.57
C GLU A 829 54.07 6.73 21.67
N GLY A 830 54.10 7.19 20.41
CA GLY A 830 55.08 6.82 19.39
C GLY A 830 54.51 5.89 18.31
N ALA A 831 55.29 5.60 17.26
CA ALA A 831 54.90 4.64 16.24
C ALA A 831 54.65 3.26 16.88
N LYS A 832 53.45 2.69 16.68
CA LYS A 832 52.95 1.48 17.37
C LYS A 832 52.61 1.64 18.86
N GLY A 833 52.43 2.85 19.35
CA GLY A 833 51.87 3.11 20.69
C GLY A 833 50.36 2.84 20.73
N ALA A 834 49.80 2.66 21.93
CA ALA A 834 48.38 2.35 22.10
C ALA A 834 47.47 3.43 21.50
N ALA A 835 47.87 4.71 21.54
CA ALA A 835 47.11 5.80 20.94
C ALA A 835 47.06 5.71 19.40
N ASP A 836 48.17 5.31 18.77
CA ASP A 836 48.30 5.13 17.32
C ASP A 836 47.43 3.95 16.85
N ILE A 837 47.47 2.82 17.58
CA ILE A 837 46.64 1.63 17.29
C ILE A 837 45.15 1.90 17.51
N LEU A 838 44.80 2.70 18.52
CA LEU A 838 43.42 3.11 18.80
C LEU A 838 42.94 4.29 17.93
N GLY A 839 43.80 4.87 17.08
CA GLY A 839 43.47 6.03 16.25
C GLY A 839 43.14 7.30 17.02
N LEU A 840 43.68 7.47 18.23
CA LEU A 840 43.44 8.60 19.11
C LEU A 840 44.69 9.46 19.26
N ALA A 841 44.50 10.78 19.46
CA ALA A 841 45.59 11.62 19.94
C ALA A 841 46.03 11.13 21.34
N PRO A 842 47.33 11.05 21.65
CA PRO A 842 47.80 10.57 22.95
C PRO A 842 47.26 11.30 24.17
N SER A 843 47.03 12.61 24.07
CA SER A 843 46.39 13.43 25.11
C SER A 843 44.95 12.96 25.39
N THR A 844 44.21 12.59 24.34
CA THR A 844 42.85 12.04 24.44
C THR A 844 42.85 10.66 25.07
N LEU A 845 43.79 9.79 24.71
CA LEU A 845 43.91 8.46 25.33
C LEU A 845 44.22 8.58 26.83
N ARG A 846 45.15 9.45 27.24
CA ARG A 846 45.44 9.71 28.66
C ARG A 846 44.23 10.24 29.43
N SER A 847 43.49 11.17 28.85
CA SER A 847 42.26 11.70 29.45
C SER A 847 41.20 10.60 29.62
N ARG A 848 41.04 9.69 28.64
CA ARG A 848 40.12 8.56 28.75
C ARG A 848 40.58 7.51 29.77
N MET A 849 41.87 7.20 29.82
CA MET A 849 42.43 6.30 30.85
C MET A 849 42.14 6.84 32.27
N GLN A 850 42.34 8.14 32.49
CA GLN A 850 42.06 8.78 33.78
C GLN A 850 40.56 8.75 34.12
N LYS A 851 39.69 9.03 33.13
CA LYS A 851 38.23 9.01 33.32
C LYS A 851 37.67 7.60 33.55
N LEU A 852 38.31 6.58 33.01
CA LEU A 852 37.94 5.17 33.13
C LEU A 852 38.66 4.45 34.28
N GLY A 853 39.55 5.14 35.02
CA GLY A 853 40.32 4.57 36.13
C GLY A 853 41.26 3.44 35.71
N ILE A 854 41.90 3.58 34.53
CA ILE A 854 42.88 2.63 34.00
C ILE A 854 44.28 3.07 34.42
N GLU A 855 44.87 2.36 35.36
CA GLU A 855 46.23 2.58 35.86
C GLU A 855 47.04 1.29 35.75
N ARG A 856 48.34 1.42 35.50
CA ARG A 856 49.26 0.28 35.49
C ARG A 856 49.49 -0.15 36.93
N ARG A 857 49.07 -1.37 37.29
CA ARG A 857 49.49 -1.97 38.56
C ARG A 857 50.94 -2.42 38.42
N GLU A 858 51.80 -1.95 39.32
CA GLU A 858 53.15 -2.46 39.47
C GLU A 858 53.08 -3.77 40.27
N ASP A 859 53.37 -4.88 39.61
CA ASP A 859 53.81 -6.14 40.21
C ASP A 859 55.20 -6.49 39.64
#